data_AF-E6M4I8-F1
#
_entry.id   AF-E6M4I8-F1
#
_cell.length_a   1.000
_cell.length_b   1.000
_cell.length_c   1.000
_cell.angle_alpha   90.00
_cell.angle_beta   90.00
_cell.angle_gamma   90.00
#
_symmetry.space_group_name_H-M   'P 1'
#
loop_
_entity.id
_entity.type
_entity.pdbx_description
1 polymer ?
#
loop_
_entity_poly.entity_id
_entity_poly.type
_entity_poly.pdbx_seq_one_letter_code
_entity_poly.pdbx_strand_id
1 'polypeptide(L)'
;MGKLRDVVVYFSAFACAAALAAPAWAANSVTERIAGANRISTAVNVGLHCFPSTAKHVYLARQDVFADALAAGALTDGPTLLVPRSGTAPVEVRQAVARMNPESVVALGGEGSVSKAVLDSAAQGRKTERLAGKTRFLTAIEITKRAFPAAKPSKVLLADGLGPDGTGSPDAVAGGTVPGAAILLAPRTDGADAQAVKAEIERLGGSPVRLGGAATFNNFQNSHYGIVSALQGNNRYATSVEIAKASNPNQVSRVYLTRGDIFADAVVAGCLTDGPVLLVARSNTIPQAVAQYLSSTRPQQIVALGGEGSVPAAALQDAKRLAEGRAKPDSKPATGQGDPKKLRQISAGGDHTCAVAESGNLYCWGSNRFGQIGIGNASPNYGFNLATDPLPETYHSFTGHNANVGKPALVSTLTNVAEVSSGLTHSCAYDAAGHAFCWGSNVTGQLGQGDTNSRTTPALVPSLTGVTSIAAAGETNGPWSIRKDRADWIPTGTGHSCAVANGTVYCWGDNKWGQLGNGNKISSPTPLAVSGIPQAAKKVVTGETYSCALTNNGDVYCWGTFRHDWGQGTNNQVAGQGYPWLANVSYADSLTPRQVTSVHGATELETGSYYACAKMGNSMHCWGYNSREQFFEDINPATMAPTNGQFPVHRHAQSYTASGWGSIKGFSLGRNSSCAIGPNSRVYCWGLNDAGQVGRSQSAKDNDDSSVRIGIVGSIDTHVKAISVGWAHACAITGDGGARCWGYNPDGQLGNDQVFGARCTGWQVPGLGSNPYVPRDPRIYDCN
;
A
#
# COMPACT_ATOMS: atom_id res chain seq x y z
N MET A 1 -16.07 6.84 82.08
CA MET A 1 -15.71 5.50 82.61
C MET A 1 -15.36 4.59 81.44
N GLY A 2 -14.19 3.93 81.47
CA GLY A 2 -13.72 2.82 80.58
C GLY A 2 -13.46 3.17 79.10
N LYS A 3 -12.25 3.21 78.50
CA LYS A 3 -11.20 2.17 78.28
C LYS A 3 -11.83 0.85 77.77
N LEU A 4 -11.49 0.23 76.63
CA LEU A 4 -10.23 0.07 75.87
C LEU A 4 -10.51 -0.60 74.49
N ARG A 5 -9.63 -0.32 73.50
CA ARG A 5 -9.09 -1.22 72.43
C ARG A 5 -10.03 -1.62 71.26
N ASP A 6 -9.64 -1.59 69.98
CA ASP A 6 -8.30 -1.58 69.37
C ASP A 6 -8.28 -1.08 67.91
N VAL A 7 -7.15 -0.42 67.60
CA VAL A 7 -6.40 -0.29 66.34
C VAL A 7 -6.99 0.48 65.13
N VAL A 8 -6.39 1.67 65.01
CA VAL A 8 -6.27 2.64 63.92
C VAL A 8 -5.36 2.14 62.78
N VAL A 9 -5.73 2.41 61.52
CA VAL A 9 -4.85 3.12 60.55
C VAL A 9 -5.71 4.08 59.69
N TYR A 10 -5.40 5.38 59.81
CA TYR A 10 -5.87 6.55 59.05
C TYR A 10 -5.43 6.48 57.57
N PHE A 11 -6.09 7.09 56.57
CA PHE A 11 -6.28 8.55 56.41
C PHE A 11 -7.42 8.92 55.43
N SER A 12 -8.19 9.91 55.87
CA SER A 12 -8.99 10.97 55.21
C SER A 12 -8.66 11.27 53.73
N ALA A 13 -9.61 11.41 52.80
CA ALA A 13 -10.71 12.38 52.63
C ALA A 13 -10.36 13.63 51.80
N PHE A 14 -11.24 13.88 50.81
CA PHE A 14 -11.47 15.08 49.99
C PHE A 14 -10.48 15.45 48.87
N ALA A 15 -10.88 15.14 47.63
CA ALA A 15 -10.85 16.12 46.54
C ALA A 15 -11.98 15.82 45.54
N CYS A 16 -12.72 16.88 45.20
CA CYS A 16 -13.81 16.92 44.24
C CYS A 16 -13.36 16.39 42.86
N ALA A 17 -14.00 15.35 42.34
CA ALA A 17 -13.89 14.97 40.95
C ALA A 17 -15.30 14.88 40.36
N ALA A 18 -15.61 15.80 39.46
CA ALA A 18 -16.79 15.78 38.63
C ALA A 18 -16.94 14.38 38.02
N ALA A 19 -18.05 13.72 38.29
CA ALA A 19 -18.47 12.53 37.56
C ALA A 19 -18.83 12.96 36.13
N LEU A 20 -17.80 13.10 35.29
CA LEU A 20 -17.97 13.00 33.85
C LEU A 20 -18.33 11.54 33.58
N ALA A 21 -19.62 11.28 33.34
CA ALA A 21 -20.04 10.07 32.68
C ALA A 21 -19.19 9.91 31.42
N ALA A 22 -18.42 8.83 31.34
CA ALA A 22 -17.72 8.48 30.12
C ALA A 22 -18.75 8.43 28.97
N PRO A 23 -18.47 9.02 27.79
CA PRO A 23 -19.38 8.91 26.66
C PRO A 23 -19.56 7.43 26.30
N ALA A 24 -20.75 7.04 25.86
CA ALA A 24 -21.17 5.67 25.55
C ALA A 24 -20.41 5.01 24.38
N TRP A 25 -19.17 5.41 24.08
CA TRP A 25 -18.36 5.01 22.93
C TRP A 25 -17.15 4.14 23.33
N ALA A 26 -17.13 3.59 24.54
CA ALA A 26 -16.09 2.69 25.03
C ALA A 26 -16.58 1.23 25.15
N ALA A 27 -17.36 0.74 24.19
CA ALA A 27 -17.66 -0.69 24.11
C ALA A 27 -16.45 -1.41 23.50
N ASN A 28 -15.73 -2.20 24.31
CA ASN A 28 -14.67 -3.08 23.80
C ASN A 28 -15.29 -4.08 22.81
N SER A 29 -14.76 -4.16 21.59
CA SER A 29 -15.22 -5.15 20.63
C SER A 29 -14.78 -6.54 21.09
N VAL A 30 -15.70 -7.50 21.14
CA VAL A 30 -15.41 -8.86 21.57
C VAL A 30 -15.06 -9.69 20.35
N THR A 31 -13.91 -10.38 20.41
CA THR A 31 -13.52 -11.34 19.37
C THR A 31 -13.90 -12.75 19.80
N GLU A 32 -14.54 -13.48 18.90
CA GLU A 32 -14.87 -14.89 19.06
C GLU A 32 -14.29 -15.69 17.88
N ARG A 33 -14.16 -17.01 18.06
CA ARG A 33 -13.80 -17.93 16.99
C ARG A 33 -14.73 -19.13 17.02
N ILE A 34 -15.35 -19.43 15.89
CA ILE A 34 -16.10 -20.67 15.67
C ILE A 34 -15.22 -21.57 14.78
N ALA A 35 -14.58 -22.55 15.40
CA ALA A 35 -13.66 -23.46 14.72
C ALA A 35 -13.73 -24.86 15.33
N GLY A 36 -13.38 -25.87 14.54
CA GLY A 36 -13.05 -27.21 15.03
C GLY A 36 -11.64 -27.63 14.59
N ALA A 37 -11.27 -28.88 14.86
CA ALA A 37 -9.98 -29.45 14.48
C ALA A 37 -9.74 -29.47 12.96
N ASN A 38 -10.81 -29.45 12.17
CA ASN A 38 -10.80 -29.45 10.71
C ASN A 38 -12.08 -28.78 10.17
N ARG A 39 -12.20 -28.64 8.85
CA ARG A 39 -13.36 -28.01 8.19
C ARG A 39 -14.71 -28.66 8.49
N ILE A 40 -14.76 -29.99 8.69
CA ILE A 40 -16.00 -30.71 9.02
C ILE A 40 -16.46 -30.31 10.42
N SER A 41 -15.56 -30.39 11.40
CA SER A 41 -15.87 -29.97 12.77
C SER A 41 -16.16 -28.45 12.87
N THR A 42 -15.50 -27.60 12.07
CA THR A 42 -15.87 -26.18 11.94
C THR A 42 -17.30 -26.02 11.41
N ALA A 43 -17.67 -26.75 10.36
CA ALA A 43 -19.02 -26.74 9.81
C ALA A 43 -20.09 -27.18 10.82
N VAL A 44 -19.80 -28.22 11.60
CA VAL A 44 -20.67 -28.66 12.71
C VAL A 44 -20.82 -27.57 13.76
N ASN A 45 -19.73 -26.90 14.15
CA ASN A 45 -19.77 -25.83 15.15
C ASN A 45 -20.54 -24.61 14.66
N VAL A 46 -20.38 -24.21 13.38
CA VAL A 46 -21.19 -23.14 12.77
C VAL A 46 -22.66 -23.55 12.69
N GLY A 47 -22.95 -24.77 12.24
CA GLY A 47 -24.32 -25.28 12.16
C GLY A 47 -25.03 -25.32 13.51
N LEU A 48 -24.34 -25.76 14.57
CA LEU A 48 -24.86 -25.77 15.94
C LEU A 48 -24.95 -24.38 16.57
N HIS A 49 -24.18 -23.40 16.08
CA HIS A 49 -24.32 -22.01 16.47
C HIS A 49 -25.64 -21.44 15.93
N CYS A 50 -25.97 -21.71 14.66
CA CYS A 50 -27.23 -21.30 14.04
C CYS A 50 -28.45 -22.12 14.55
N PHE A 51 -28.28 -23.42 14.76
CA PHE A 51 -29.34 -24.36 15.14
C PHE A 51 -28.91 -25.23 16.33
N PRO A 52 -29.02 -24.71 17.58
CA PRO A 52 -28.50 -25.39 18.76
C PRO A 52 -29.23 -26.69 19.14
N SER A 53 -30.49 -26.85 18.76
CA SER A 53 -31.32 -27.99 19.20
C SER A 53 -32.33 -28.50 18.18
N THR A 54 -32.78 -27.67 17.24
CA THR A 54 -33.79 -28.07 16.24
C THR A 54 -33.49 -27.43 14.90
N ALA A 55 -33.54 -28.22 13.82
CA ALA A 55 -33.53 -27.72 12.44
C ALA A 55 -34.58 -28.49 11.64
N LYS A 56 -35.22 -27.87 10.65
CA LYS A 56 -36.20 -28.59 9.82
C LYS A 56 -35.48 -29.59 8.90
N HIS A 57 -34.38 -29.14 8.31
CA HIS A 57 -33.50 -29.95 7.48
C HIS A 57 -32.05 -29.84 7.94
N VAL A 58 -31.23 -30.81 7.56
CA VAL A 58 -29.78 -30.68 7.58
C VAL A 58 -29.25 -30.92 6.17
N TYR A 59 -28.55 -29.94 5.62
CA TYR A 59 -28.00 -30.00 4.27
C TYR A 59 -26.56 -30.52 4.31
N LEU A 60 -26.20 -31.42 3.41
CA LEU A 60 -24.86 -32.00 3.33
C LEU A 60 -24.17 -31.54 2.06
N ALA A 61 -22.97 -30.96 2.22
CA ALA A 61 -22.11 -30.51 1.14
C ALA A 61 -20.75 -31.21 1.20
N ARG A 62 -20.16 -31.45 0.04
CA ARG A 62 -18.84 -32.07 -0.05
C ARG A 62 -17.75 -31.10 0.44
N GLN A 63 -16.83 -31.60 1.27
CA GLN A 63 -15.85 -30.77 1.99
C GLN A 63 -14.72 -30.18 1.12
N ASP A 64 -14.40 -30.78 -0.01
CA ASP A 64 -13.25 -30.47 -0.88
C ASP A 64 -13.65 -29.83 -2.22
N VAL A 65 -14.84 -30.15 -2.74
CA VAL A 65 -15.42 -29.54 -3.94
C VAL A 65 -16.86 -29.14 -3.64
N PHE A 66 -17.10 -27.85 -3.40
CA PHE A 66 -18.36 -27.31 -2.88
C PHE A 66 -19.15 -26.48 -3.91
N ALA A 67 -18.82 -26.62 -5.21
CA ALA A 67 -19.49 -25.86 -6.27
C ALA A 67 -21.02 -26.06 -6.29
N ASP A 68 -21.49 -27.25 -5.93
CA ASP A 68 -22.91 -27.59 -5.81
C ASP A 68 -23.60 -26.96 -4.59
N ALA A 69 -22.83 -26.40 -3.65
CA ALA A 69 -23.33 -25.82 -2.41
C ALA A 69 -23.16 -24.29 -2.34
N LEU A 70 -22.65 -23.64 -3.40
CA LEU A 70 -22.44 -22.18 -3.40
C LEU A 70 -23.73 -21.37 -3.25
N ALA A 71 -24.86 -21.93 -3.70
CA ALA A 71 -26.18 -21.33 -3.54
C ALA A 71 -26.86 -21.70 -2.20
N ALA A 72 -26.23 -22.55 -1.37
CA ALA A 72 -26.86 -23.08 -0.17
C ALA A 72 -27.19 -22.01 0.88
N GLY A 73 -26.58 -20.82 0.81
CA GLY A 73 -26.93 -19.70 1.68
C GLY A 73 -28.37 -19.19 1.52
N ALA A 74 -29.06 -19.54 0.42
CA ALA A 74 -30.49 -19.30 0.28
C ALA A 74 -31.36 -20.18 1.20
N LEU A 75 -30.82 -21.29 1.73
CA LEU A 75 -31.53 -22.22 2.59
C LEU A 75 -31.45 -21.75 4.04
N THR A 76 -32.58 -21.36 4.61
CA THR A 76 -32.66 -20.76 5.95
C THR A 76 -33.35 -21.66 6.98
N ASP A 77 -33.89 -22.81 6.55
CA ASP A 77 -34.62 -23.78 7.37
C ASP A 77 -33.73 -24.93 7.90
N GLY A 78 -32.41 -24.82 7.70
CA GLY A 78 -31.45 -25.78 8.21
C GLY A 78 -29.99 -25.41 7.93
N PRO A 79 -29.02 -25.95 8.70
CA PRO A 79 -27.61 -25.69 8.45
C PRO A 79 -27.05 -26.56 7.32
N THR A 80 -26.00 -26.05 6.67
CA THR A 80 -25.16 -26.84 5.77
C THR A 80 -23.96 -27.40 6.53
N LEU A 81 -23.77 -28.72 6.50
CA LEU A 81 -22.65 -29.43 7.10
C LEU A 81 -21.74 -30.02 6.02
N LEU A 82 -20.44 -30.05 6.30
CA LEU A 82 -19.46 -30.63 5.37
C LEU A 82 -19.25 -32.12 5.62
N VAL A 83 -19.16 -32.89 4.53
CA VAL A 83 -18.96 -34.35 4.56
C VAL A 83 -17.91 -34.79 3.52
N PRO A 84 -17.26 -35.95 3.71
CA PRO A 84 -16.47 -36.56 2.64
C PRO A 84 -17.35 -36.95 1.45
N ARG A 85 -16.73 -37.13 0.29
CA ARG A 85 -17.43 -37.57 -0.93
C ARG A 85 -18.13 -38.92 -0.76
N SER A 86 -17.46 -39.87 -0.12
CA SER A 86 -17.90 -41.26 0.03
C SER A 86 -17.49 -41.84 1.38
N GLY A 87 -18.01 -43.04 1.69
CA GLY A 87 -17.80 -43.70 2.97
C GLY A 87 -18.92 -43.41 3.97
N THR A 88 -18.56 -43.32 5.25
CA THR A 88 -19.49 -43.05 6.35
C THR A 88 -19.37 -41.59 6.78
N ALA A 89 -20.51 -40.96 7.09
CA ALA A 89 -20.51 -39.61 7.64
C ALA A 89 -19.72 -39.54 8.96
N PRO A 90 -18.85 -38.53 9.11
CA PRO A 90 -18.07 -38.32 10.34
C PRO A 90 -18.93 -38.34 11.60
N VAL A 91 -18.36 -38.82 12.71
CA VAL A 91 -19.08 -38.96 13.99
C VAL A 91 -19.67 -37.61 14.42
N GLU A 92 -18.91 -36.52 14.30
CA GLU A 92 -19.39 -35.19 14.66
C GLU A 92 -20.63 -34.75 13.86
N VAL A 93 -20.70 -35.07 12.56
CA VAL A 93 -21.86 -34.76 11.70
C VAL A 93 -23.07 -35.57 12.13
N ARG A 94 -22.88 -36.87 12.37
CA ARG A 94 -23.94 -37.77 12.85
C ARG A 94 -24.50 -37.35 14.21
N GLN A 95 -23.64 -36.90 15.11
CA GLN A 95 -24.05 -36.37 16.42
C GLN A 95 -24.79 -35.04 16.28
N ALA A 96 -24.33 -34.15 15.40
CA ALA A 96 -25.03 -32.89 15.12
C ALA A 96 -26.42 -33.12 14.53
N VAL A 97 -26.56 -34.04 13.57
CA VAL A 97 -27.87 -34.44 13.00
C VAL A 97 -28.77 -35.03 14.08
N ALA A 98 -28.26 -35.93 14.92
CA ALA A 98 -29.04 -36.50 16.02
C ALA A 98 -29.52 -35.41 16.99
N ARG A 99 -28.66 -34.44 17.30
CA ARG A 99 -28.95 -33.32 18.20
C ARG A 99 -30.01 -32.37 17.63
N MET A 100 -29.91 -32.02 16.34
CA MET A 100 -30.85 -31.11 15.67
C MET A 100 -32.19 -31.78 15.32
N ASN A 101 -32.23 -33.11 15.34
CA ASN A 101 -33.38 -33.95 15.04
C ASN A 101 -34.23 -33.49 13.83
N PRO A 102 -33.64 -33.39 12.62
CA PRO A 102 -34.33 -32.86 11.46
C PRO A 102 -35.38 -33.81 10.90
N GLU A 103 -36.37 -33.25 10.18
CA GLU A 103 -37.36 -34.03 9.43
C GLU A 103 -36.70 -34.80 8.27
N SER A 104 -35.72 -34.17 7.61
CA SER A 104 -34.92 -34.83 6.58
C SER A 104 -33.47 -34.33 6.50
N VAL A 105 -32.61 -35.22 6.02
CA VAL A 105 -31.22 -34.90 5.68
C VAL A 105 -31.09 -34.86 4.17
N VAL A 106 -30.54 -33.76 3.65
CA VAL A 106 -30.63 -33.40 2.23
C VAL A 106 -29.23 -33.29 1.64
N ALA A 107 -28.90 -34.09 0.64
CA ALA A 107 -27.62 -33.94 -0.08
C ALA A 107 -27.69 -32.81 -1.12
N LEU A 108 -26.68 -31.95 -1.15
CA LEU A 108 -26.49 -30.94 -2.20
C LEU A 108 -25.56 -31.49 -3.29
N GLY A 109 -26.05 -31.53 -4.53
CA GLY A 109 -25.38 -32.13 -5.68
C GLY A 109 -25.66 -33.62 -5.84
N GLY A 110 -25.15 -34.20 -6.93
CA GLY A 110 -25.36 -35.62 -7.27
C GLY A 110 -24.61 -36.60 -6.36
N GLU A 111 -24.74 -37.91 -6.62
CA GLU A 111 -24.00 -38.95 -5.86
C GLU A 111 -22.48 -38.83 -5.98
N GLY A 112 -22.00 -38.18 -7.05
CA GLY A 112 -20.58 -37.84 -7.21
C GLY A 112 -20.09 -36.78 -6.22
N SER A 113 -20.99 -35.98 -5.65
CA SER A 113 -20.70 -34.93 -4.66
C SER A 113 -20.88 -35.49 -3.25
N VAL A 114 -22.06 -36.03 -2.94
CA VAL A 114 -22.34 -36.73 -1.68
C VAL A 114 -22.94 -38.08 -2.00
N SER A 115 -22.17 -39.15 -1.76
CA SER A 115 -22.61 -40.51 -2.06
C SER A 115 -23.83 -40.91 -1.21
N LYS A 116 -24.61 -41.87 -1.73
CA LYS A 116 -25.73 -42.44 -0.99
C LYS A 116 -25.33 -42.99 0.39
N ALA A 117 -24.17 -43.64 0.49
CA ALA A 117 -23.67 -44.17 1.76
C ALA A 117 -23.40 -43.08 2.81
N VAL A 118 -22.83 -41.94 2.40
CA VAL A 118 -22.60 -40.80 3.30
C VAL A 118 -23.93 -40.19 3.74
N LEU A 119 -24.87 -40.02 2.80
CA LEU A 119 -26.20 -39.46 3.09
C LEU A 119 -26.99 -40.35 4.06
N ASP A 120 -27.08 -41.65 3.79
CA ASP A 120 -27.83 -42.60 4.63
C ASP A 120 -27.21 -42.72 6.03
N SER A 121 -25.87 -42.76 6.13
CA SER A 121 -25.19 -42.82 7.42
C SER A 121 -25.32 -41.53 8.23
N ALA A 122 -25.35 -40.36 7.59
CA ALA A 122 -25.65 -39.09 8.26
C ALA A 122 -27.10 -39.04 8.77
N ALA A 123 -28.06 -39.54 7.99
CA ALA A 123 -29.48 -39.48 8.30
C ALA A 123 -29.91 -40.38 9.48
N GLN A 124 -29.19 -41.48 9.73
CA GLN A 124 -29.47 -42.41 10.84
C GLN A 124 -30.92 -42.92 10.82
N GLY A 125 -31.43 -43.28 9.64
CA GLY A 125 -32.80 -43.77 9.45
C GLY A 125 -33.87 -42.68 9.26
N ARG A 126 -33.50 -41.39 9.31
CA ARG A 126 -34.38 -40.28 8.92
C ARG A 126 -34.59 -40.22 7.41
N LYS A 127 -35.61 -39.48 6.97
CA LYS A 127 -35.89 -39.25 5.55
C LYS A 127 -34.67 -38.61 4.88
N THR A 128 -34.27 -39.15 3.73
CA THR A 128 -33.20 -38.59 2.91
C THR A 128 -33.77 -37.93 1.65
N GLU A 129 -33.21 -36.79 1.27
CA GLU A 129 -33.56 -36.05 0.05
C GLU A 129 -32.29 -35.62 -0.68
N ARG A 130 -32.43 -35.16 -1.92
CA ARG A 130 -31.32 -34.64 -2.72
C ARG A 130 -31.78 -33.46 -3.57
N LEU A 131 -31.00 -32.39 -3.53
CA LEU A 131 -31.13 -31.25 -4.45
C LEU A 131 -29.96 -31.34 -5.43
N ALA A 132 -30.21 -31.79 -6.65
CA ALA A 132 -29.16 -32.04 -7.63
C ALA A 132 -29.64 -31.82 -9.06
N GLY A 133 -28.91 -31.00 -9.80
CA GLY A 133 -28.98 -30.96 -11.25
C GLY A 133 -27.84 -31.75 -11.89
N LYS A 134 -27.87 -31.88 -13.22
CA LYS A 134 -26.75 -32.47 -13.99
C LYS A 134 -25.47 -31.64 -13.89
N THR A 135 -25.60 -30.35 -13.63
CA THR A 135 -24.50 -29.39 -13.47
C THR A 135 -24.74 -28.54 -12.22
N ARG A 136 -23.68 -27.88 -11.74
CA ARG A 136 -23.75 -26.97 -10.58
C ARG A 136 -24.77 -25.84 -10.74
N PHE A 137 -24.99 -25.39 -11.98
CA PHE A 137 -25.96 -24.34 -12.30
C PHE A 137 -27.38 -24.82 -12.08
N LEU A 138 -27.68 -26.04 -12.54
CA LEU A 138 -28.97 -26.69 -12.33
C LEU A 138 -29.17 -27.09 -10.86
N THR A 139 -28.11 -27.48 -10.15
CA THR A 139 -28.18 -27.68 -8.70
C THR A 139 -28.55 -26.40 -7.96
N ALA A 140 -27.99 -25.24 -8.35
CA ALA A 140 -28.37 -23.95 -7.78
C ALA A 140 -29.86 -23.63 -8.00
N ILE A 141 -30.43 -23.99 -9.16
CA ILE A 141 -31.88 -23.85 -9.44
C ILE A 141 -32.71 -24.73 -8.51
N GLU A 142 -32.30 -25.97 -8.25
CA GLU A 142 -33.02 -26.85 -7.32
C GLU A 142 -32.95 -26.33 -5.88
N ILE A 143 -31.85 -25.68 -5.50
CA ILE A 143 -31.71 -24.98 -4.22
C ILE A 143 -32.68 -23.78 -4.15
N THR A 144 -32.76 -22.95 -5.19
CA THR A 144 -33.68 -21.78 -5.19
C THR A 144 -35.14 -22.20 -5.21
N LYS A 145 -35.51 -23.27 -5.91
CA LYS A 145 -36.88 -23.83 -5.84
C LYS A 145 -37.24 -24.32 -4.45
N ARG A 146 -36.27 -24.91 -3.72
CA ARG A 146 -36.46 -25.35 -2.33
C ARG A 146 -36.61 -24.18 -1.38
N ALA A 147 -35.77 -23.16 -1.52
CA ALA A 147 -35.79 -21.95 -0.68
C ALA A 147 -37.02 -21.06 -0.97
N PHE A 148 -37.44 -21.00 -2.24
CA PHE A 148 -38.48 -20.10 -2.75
C PHE A 148 -39.52 -20.86 -3.59
N PRO A 149 -40.33 -21.77 -2.97
CA PRO A 149 -41.31 -22.57 -3.70
C PRO A 149 -42.52 -21.73 -4.18
N ALA A 150 -42.89 -20.69 -3.42
CA ALA A 150 -43.99 -19.77 -3.74
C ALA A 150 -43.69 -18.30 -3.41
N ALA A 151 -42.81 -18.02 -2.44
CA ALA A 151 -42.42 -16.67 -2.06
C ALA A 151 -41.34 -16.11 -3.01
N LYS A 152 -41.40 -14.80 -3.30
CA LYS A 152 -40.34 -14.12 -4.07
C LYS A 152 -39.19 -13.70 -3.14
N PRO A 153 -37.93 -13.83 -3.57
CA PRO A 153 -36.77 -13.41 -2.78
C PRO A 153 -36.71 -11.87 -2.69
N SER A 154 -36.00 -11.37 -1.67
CA SER A 154 -35.73 -9.93 -1.52
C SER A 154 -34.81 -9.39 -2.62
N LYS A 155 -33.90 -10.24 -3.11
CA LYS A 155 -32.98 -9.97 -4.21
C LYS A 155 -32.67 -11.28 -4.96
N VAL A 156 -32.43 -11.16 -6.26
CA VAL A 156 -31.84 -12.24 -7.07
C VAL A 156 -30.37 -11.90 -7.31
N LEU A 157 -29.48 -12.69 -6.71
CA LEU A 157 -28.03 -12.49 -6.80
C LEU A 157 -27.43 -13.49 -7.79
N LEU A 158 -26.58 -12.98 -8.69
CA LEU A 158 -25.88 -13.80 -9.68
C LEU A 158 -24.38 -13.79 -9.41
N ALA A 159 -23.80 -14.97 -9.22
CA ALA A 159 -22.35 -15.16 -9.10
C ALA A 159 -21.80 -16.00 -10.27
N ASP A 160 -20.53 -15.84 -10.61
CA ASP A 160 -19.89 -16.67 -11.63
C ASP A 160 -19.75 -18.12 -11.11
N GLY A 161 -20.29 -19.08 -11.86
CA GLY A 161 -20.32 -20.48 -11.42
C GLY A 161 -19.02 -21.26 -11.64
N LEU A 162 -18.06 -20.72 -12.40
CA LEU A 162 -16.77 -21.38 -12.63
C LEU A 162 -15.64 -20.73 -11.83
N GLY A 163 -15.69 -19.42 -11.56
CA GLY A 163 -14.59 -18.71 -10.91
C GLY A 163 -13.29 -18.75 -11.74
N PRO A 164 -12.20 -18.12 -11.29
CA PRO A 164 -10.91 -18.14 -12.01
C PRO A 164 -10.21 -19.52 -11.99
N ASP A 165 -10.53 -20.37 -11.01
CA ASP A 165 -9.86 -21.64 -10.72
C ASP A 165 -10.76 -22.88 -10.92
N GLY A 166 -11.97 -22.70 -11.45
CA GLY A 166 -12.94 -23.78 -11.66
C GLY A 166 -13.77 -24.16 -10.42
N THR A 167 -13.50 -23.57 -9.24
CA THR A 167 -14.17 -23.90 -7.97
C THR A 167 -15.44 -23.10 -7.71
N GLY A 168 -15.74 -22.10 -8.55
CA GLY A 168 -16.86 -21.15 -8.42
C GLY A 168 -16.47 -19.85 -7.72
N SER A 169 -17.34 -18.83 -7.76
CA SER A 169 -17.00 -17.51 -7.21
C SER A 169 -17.10 -17.47 -5.67
N PRO A 170 -16.06 -17.00 -4.95
CA PRO A 170 -16.15 -16.70 -3.51
C PRO A 170 -17.19 -15.61 -3.20
N ASP A 171 -17.55 -14.78 -4.18
CA ASP A 171 -18.58 -13.75 -4.02
C ASP A 171 -19.96 -14.38 -3.76
N ALA A 172 -20.22 -15.60 -4.28
CA ALA A 172 -21.45 -16.34 -4.02
C ALA A 172 -21.63 -16.62 -2.52
N VAL A 173 -20.52 -16.83 -1.80
CA VAL A 173 -20.56 -17.14 -0.37
C VAL A 173 -20.87 -15.91 0.48
N ALA A 174 -20.26 -14.77 0.16
CA ALA A 174 -20.65 -13.51 0.79
C ALA A 174 -22.12 -13.17 0.48
N GLY A 175 -22.55 -13.40 -0.78
CA GLY A 175 -23.95 -13.31 -1.19
C GLY A 175 -24.87 -14.26 -0.42
N GLY A 176 -24.36 -15.41 0.01
CA GLY A 176 -24.98 -16.42 0.87
C GLY A 176 -25.59 -15.89 2.16
N THR A 177 -25.09 -14.75 2.64
CA THR A 177 -25.50 -14.17 3.93
C THR A 177 -26.48 -13.02 3.80
N VAL A 178 -26.89 -12.67 2.57
CA VAL A 178 -27.87 -11.61 2.33
C VAL A 178 -29.26 -12.12 2.72
N PRO A 179 -29.90 -11.55 3.76
CA PRO A 179 -31.17 -12.08 4.25
C PRO A 179 -32.28 -12.08 3.17
N GLY A 180 -32.86 -13.26 2.97
CA GLY A 180 -33.98 -13.46 2.02
C GLY A 180 -33.59 -13.40 0.54
N ALA A 181 -32.30 -13.39 0.19
CA ALA A 181 -31.86 -13.38 -1.19
C ALA A 181 -31.82 -14.78 -1.81
N ALA A 182 -32.15 -14.87 -3.10
CA ALA A 182 -31.85 -16.04 -3.92
C ALA A 182 -30.47 -15.88 -4.55
N ILE A 183 -29.74 -16.99 -4.69
CA ILE A 183 -28.40 -17.00 -5.30
C ILE A 183 -28.38 -18.01 -6.43
N LEU A 184 -28.01 -17.56 -7.61
CA LEU A 184 -27.84 -18.38 -8.79
C LEU A 184 -26.39 -18.29 -9.30
N LEU A 185 -25.96 -19.35 -9.98
CA LEU A 185 -24.67 -19.42 -10.64
C LEU A 185 -24.87 -19.16 -12.14
N ALA A 186 -24.06 -18.28 -12.72
CA ALA A 186 -24.17 -17.88 -14.11
C ALA A 186 -23.11 -18.59 -15.00
N PRO A 187 -23.52 -19.44 -15.96
CA PRO A 187 -22.66 -19.95 -17.02
C PRO A 187 -22.03 -18.83 -17.85
N ARG A 188 -20.79 -19.01 -18.31
CA ARG A 188 -20.06 -18.03 -19.15
C ARG A 188 -20.43 -18.08 -20.63
N THR A 189 -21.07 -19.14 -21.08
CA THR A 189 -21.43 -19.34 -22.49
C THR A 189 -22.91 -19.67 -22.61
N ASP A 190 -23.48 -19.41 -23.79
CA ASP A 190 -24.83 -19.84 -24.11
C ASP A 190 -24.95 -21.36 -24.11
N GLY A 191 -26.17 -21.86 -23.90
CA GLY A 191 -26.48 -23.28 -23.80
C GLY A 191 -27.65 -23.56 -22.87
N ALA A 192 -28.01 -24.85 -22.75
CA ALA A 192 -29.17 -25.28 -21.97
C ALA A 192 -29.14 -24.80 -20.50
N ASP A 193 -27.96 -24.82 -19.86
CA ASP A 193 -27.80 -24.32 -18.49
C ASP A 193 -28.02 -22.81 -18.39
N ALA A 194 -27.57 -22.03 -19.38
CA ALA A 194 -27.78 -20.57 -19.38
C ALA A 194 -29.27 -20.24 -19.53
N GLN A 195 -29.97 -20.93 -20.44
CA GLN A 195 -31.41 -20.77 -20.64
C GLN A 195 -32.20 -21.17 -19.38
N ALA A 196 -31.80 -22.26 -18.71
CA ALA A 196 -32.43 -22.70 -17.46
C ALA A 196 -32.23 -21.68 -16.32
N VAL A 197 -31.02 -21.13 -16.18
CA VAL A 197 -30.74 -20.08 -15.19
C VAL A 197 -31.56 -18.84 -15.47
N LYS A 198 -31.69 -18.43 -16.74
CA LYS A 198 -32.52 -17.30 -17.14
C LYS A 198 -34.00 -17.51 -16.80
N ALA A 199 -34.56 -18.68 -17.12
CA ALA A 199 -35.94 -19.03 -16.78
C ALA A 199 -36.18 -19.01 -15.25
N GLU A 200 -35.19 -19.43 -14.46
CA GLU A 200 -35.30 -19.38 -13.00
C GLU A 200 -35.24 -17.93 -12.46
N ILE A 201 -34.43 -17.05 -13.07
CA ILE A 201 -34.44 -15.61 -12.74
C ILE A 201 -35.84 -15.02 -13.00
N GLU A 202 -36.45 -15.36 -14.14
CA GLU A 202 -37.81 -14.92 -14.50
C GLU A 202 -38.85 -15.44 -13.50
N ARG A 203 -38.73 -16.70 -13.05
CA ARG A 203 -39.61 -17.30 -12.03
C ARG A 203 -39.50 -16.60 -10.68
N LEU A 204 -38.28 -16.35 -10.21
CA LEU A 204 -38.02 -15.66 -8.94
C LEU A 204 -38.49 -14.20 -8.99
N GLY A 205 -38.39 -13.58 -10.16
CA GLY A 205 -38.79 -12.20 -10.40
C GLY A 205 -37.78 -11.18 -9.85
N GLY A 206 -37.77 -9.99 -10.45
CA GLY A 206 -36.83 -8.91 -10.13
C GLY A 206 -35.64 -8.85 -11.09
N SER A 207 -34.88 -7.75 -11.03
CA SER A 207 -33.68 -7.58 -11.85
C SER A 207 -32.47 -8.21 -11.13
N PRO A 208 -31.72 -9.11 -11.78
CA PRO A 208 -30.59 -9.77 -11.14
C PRO A 208 -29.46 -8.79 -10.84
N VAL A 209 -28.88 -8.93 -9.66
CA VAL A 209 -27.71 -8.17 -9.20
C VAL A 209 -26.49 -9.05 -9.31
N ARG A 210 -25.50 -8.62 -10.08
CA ARG A 210 -24.23 -9.34 -10.19
C ARG A 210 -23.39 -9.18 -8.93
N LEU A 211 -22.78 -10.28 -8.48
CA LEU A 211 -21.74 -10.29 -7.46
C LEU A 211 -20.37 -10.37 -8.15
N GLY A 212 -19.57 -9.30 -8.04
CA GLY A 212 -18.24 -9.20 -8.64
C GLY A 212 -18.14 -8.25 -9.85
N GLY A 213 -16.89 -7.93 -10.22
CA GLY A 213 -16.55 -6.95 -11.25
C GLY A 213 -16.85 -7.37 -12.70
N ALA A 214 -16.75 -6.42 -13.63
CA ALA A 214 -16.93 -6.70 -15.06
C ALA A 214 -15.88 -7.67 -15.65
N ALA A 215 -14.73 -7.84 -14.99
CA ALA A 215 -13.75 -8.87 -15.35
C ALA A 215 -14.19 -10.29 -14.95
N THR A 216 -15.16 -10.43 -14.03
CA THR A 216 -15.70 -11.73 -13.58
C THR A 216 -16.87 -12.19 -14.44
N PHE A 217 -17.57 -11.27 -15.11
CA PHE A 217 -18.71 -11.56 -16.00
C PHE A 217 -18.44 -11.03 -17.41
N ASN A 218 -18.48 -11.92 -18.41
CA ASN A 218 -18.32 -11.52 -19.79
C ASN A 218 -19.56 -10.81 -20.36
N ASN A 219 -19.41 -10.26 -21.57
CA ASN A 219 -20.48 -9.54 -22.27
C ASN A 219 -21.73 -10.41 -22.47
N PHE A 220 -21.55 -11.71 -22.72
CA PHE A 220 -22.66 -12.66 -22.85
C PHE A 220 -23.49 -12.74 -21.55
N GLN A 221 -22.85 -12.93 -20.40
CA GLN A 221 -23.57 -13.05 -19.12
C GLN A 221 -24.35 -11.77 -18.82
N ASN A 222 -23.76 -10.59 -19.04
CA ASN A 222 -24.42 -9.32 -18.75
C ASN A 222 -25.67 -9.12 -19.63
N SER A 223 -25.58 -9.41 -20.93
CA SER A 223 -26.70 -9.24 -21.85
C SER A 223 -27.75 -10.33 -21.72
N HIS A 224 -27.34 -11.59 -21.57
CA HIS A 224 -28.24 -12.74 -21.56
C HIS A 224 -29.17 -12.75 -20.34
N TYR A 225 -28.63 -12.45 -19.15
CA TYR A 225 -29.38 -12.44 -17.89
C TYR A 225 -30.01 -11.07 -17.57
N GLY A 226 -29.83 -10.03 -18.40
CA GLY A 226 -30.40 -8.71 -18.17
C GLY A 226 -29.86 -8.02 -16.91
N ILE A 227 -28.56 -8.12 -16.67
CA ILE A 227 -27.90 -7.57 -15.47
C ILE A 227 -27.77 -6.05 -15.61
N VAL A 228 -28.45 -5.30 -14.73
CA VAL A 228 -28.44 -3.83 -14.73
C VAL A 228 -27.74 -3.22 -13.51
N SER A 229 -27.35 -4.04 -12.54
CA SER A 229 -26.65 -3.59 -11.33
C SER A 229 -25.64 -4.62 -10.83
N ALA A 230 -24.62 -4.16 -10.11
CA ALA A 230 -23.57 -5.00 -9.57
C ALA A 230 -23.15 -4.54 -8.17
N LEU A 231 -22.88 -5.49 -7.29
CA LEU A 231 -22.14 -5.31 -6.05
C LEU A 231 -20.70 -5.74 -6.32
N GLN A 232 -19.81 -4.77 -6.47
CA GLN A 232 -18.45 -5.03 -6.95
C GLN A 232 -17.43 -4.11 -6.27
N GLY A 233 -16.29 -4.69 -5.89
CA GLY A 233 -15.08 -3.94 -5.55
C GLY A 233 -13.92 -4.33 -6.47
N ASN A 234 -12.78 -3.66 -6.31
CA ASN A 234 -11.58 -3.89 -7.12
C ASN A 234 -10.95 -5.29 -6.92
N ASN A 235 -11.38 -6.02 -5.90
CA ASN A 235 -11.01 -7.42 -5.63
C ASN A 235 -12.11 -8.10 -4.79
N ARG A 236 -11.98 -9.43 -4.56
CA ARG A 236 -12.95 -10.24 -3.79
C ARG A 236 -13.22 -9.73 -2.36
N TYR A 237 -12.22 -9.15 -1.71
CA TYR A 237 -12.36 -8.61 -0.36
C TYR A 237 -13.23 -7.34 -0.38
N ALA A 238 -12.99 -6.46 -1.35
CA ALA A 238 -13.80 -5.27 -1.58
C ALA A 238 -15.23 -5.62 -2.04
N THR A 239 -15.40 -6.65 -2.88
CA THR A 239 -16.74 -7.15 -3.25
C THR A 239 -17.52 -7.64 -2.03
N SER A 240 -16.89 -8.38 -1.11
CA SER A 240 -17.56 -8.81 0.13
C SER A 240 -18.04 -7.65 1.00
N VAL A 241 -17.32 -6.52 0.98
CA VAL A 241 -17.71 -5.29 1.68
C VAL A 241 -18.89 -4.60 1.00
N GLU A 242 -18.92 -4.54 -0.33
CA GLU A 242 -20.08 -4.00 -1.05
C GLU A 242 -21.33 -4.86 -0.85
N ILE A 243 -21.18 -6.19 -0.77
CA ILE A 243 -22.27 -7.09 -0.39
C ILE A 243 -22.75 -6.79 1.04
N ALA A 244 -21.83 -6.63 1.99
CA ALA A 244 -22.16 -6.31 3.38
C ALA A 244 -22.93 -4.98 3.50
N LYS A 245 -22.48 -3.93 2.81
CA LYS A 245 -23.16 -2.61 2.75
C LYS A 245 -24.57 -2.71 2.17
N ALA A 246 -24.75 -3.53 1.12
CA ALA A 246 -26.04 -3.69 0.45
C ALA A 246 -27.04 -4.55 1.24
N SER A 247 -26.58 -5.25 2.28
CA SER A 247 -27.37 -6.23 3.05
C SER A 247 -27.79 -5.70 4.42
N ASN A 248 -26.96 -4.87 5.06
CA ASN A 248 -27.19 -4.33 6.39
C ASN A 248 -26.95 -2.81 6.42
N PRO A 249 -27.95 -1.99 6.04
CA PRO A 249 -27.77 -0.55 5.88
C PRO A 249 -27.68 0.22 7.21
N ASN A 250 -28.07 -0.36 8.35
CA ASN A 250 -28.06 0.30 9.67
C ASN A 250 -27.29 -0.54 10.70
N GLN A 251 -26.38 0.13 11.41
CA GLN A 251 -25.55 -0.31 12.55
C GLN A 251 -25.27 -1.83 12.66
N VAL A 252 -24.08 -2.23 12.20
CA VAL A 252 -23.63 -3.62 12.22
C VAL A 252 -23.09 -3.95 13.61
N SER A 253 -23.83 -4.73 14.40
CA SER A 253 -23.38 -5.16 15.74
C SER A 253 -22.36 -6.29 15.68
N ARG A 254 -22.46 -7.18 14.68
CA ARG A 254 -21.60 -8.36 14.51
C ARG A 254 -21.08 -8.48 13.09
N VAL A 255 -19.82 -8.88 12.94
CA VAL A 255 -19.20 -9.23 11.65
C VAL A 255 -18.56 -10.60 11.74
N TYR A 256 -18.70 -11.40 10.68
CA TYR A 256 -18.02 -12.68 10.52
C TYR A 256 -16.85 -12.54 9.55
N LEU A 257 -15.67 -13.03 9.91
CA LEU A 257 -14.48 -13.06 9.07
C LEU A 257 -14.21 -14.48 8.60
N THR A 258 -13.99 -14.66 7.31
CA THR A 258 -13.63 -15.97 6.75
C THR A 258 -12.68 -15.85 5.57
N ARG A 259 -11.95 -16.93 5.29
CA ARG A 259 -10.89 -16.96 4.30
C ARG A 259 -11.45 -16.92 2.87
N GLY A 260 -10.93 -16.04 2.01
CA GLY A 260 -11.46 -15.77 0.67
C GLY A 260 -10.81 -16.49 -0.52
N ASP A 261 -9.73 -17.23 -0.32
CA ASP A 261 -9.01 -18.03 -1.34
C ASP A 261 -9.32 -19.54 -1.24
N ILE A 262 -9.55 -20.07 -0.04
CA ILE A 262 -10.07 -21.42 0.21
C ILE A 262 -11.29 -21.28 1.13
N PHE A 263 -12.46 -21.08 0.54
CA PHE A 263 -13.68 -20.63 1.24
C PHE A 263 -14.66 -21.77 1.55
N ALA A 264 -14.17 -23.00 1.69
CA ALA A 264 -14.97 -24.16 2.12
C ALA A 264 -15.64 -23.91 3.49
N ASP A 265 -14.89 -23.33 4.44
CA ASP A 265 -15.39 -22.95 5.77
C ASP A 265 -16.41 -21.80 5.71
N ALA A 266 -16.50 -21.11 4.57
CA ALA A 266 -17.42 -20.00 4.38
C ALA A 266 -18.76 -20.45 3.76
N VAL A 267 -18.80 -21.57 3.03
CA VAL A 267 -20.05 -22.12 2.43
C VAL A 267 -21.11 -22.40 3.49
N VAL A 268 -20.69 -22.72 4.71
CA VAL A 268 -21.58 -23.00 5.85
C VAL A 268 -22.08 -21.74 6.55
N ALA A 269 -21.55 -20.56 6.20
CA ALA A 269 -21.87 -19.30 6.84
C ALA A 269 -23.26 -18.75 6.44
N GLY A 270 -23.94 -19.36 5.47
CA GLY A 270 -25.26 -18.91 5.00
C GLY A 270 -26.34 -18.87 6.09
N CYS A 271 -26.22 -19.67 7.15
CA CYS A 271 -27.15 -19.62 8.28
C CYS A 271 -26.89 -18.46 9.26
N LEU A 272 -25.77 -17.74 9.12
CA LEU A 272 -25.37 -16.63 9.99
C LEU A 272 -26.03 -15.33 9.50
N THR A 273 -27.30 -15.15 9.81
CA THR A 273 -28.11 -14.04 9.31
C THR A 273 -28.03 -12.75 10.15
N ASP A 274 -27.32 -12.77 11.28
CA ASP A 274 -27.23 -11.66 12.24
C ASP A 274 -25.98 -10.77 12.06
N GLY A 275 -25.24 -10.97 10.97
CA GLY A 275 -24.11 -10.13 10.60
C GLY A 275 -23.56 -10.51 9.22
N PRO A 276 -22.90 -9.58 8.51
CA PRO A 276 -22.31 -9.89 7.21
C PRO A 276 -21.05 -10.75 7.34
N VAL A 277 -20.79 -11.55 6.31
CA VAL A 277 -19.52 -12.25 6.14
C VAL A 277 -18.57 -11.44 5.26
N LEU A 278 -17.42 -11.08 5.82
CA LEU A 278 -16.34 -10.41 5.12
C LEU A 278 -15.22 -11.39 4.80
N LEU A 279 -14.72 -11.32 3.57
CA LEU A 279 -13.62 -12.17 3.12
C LEU A 279 -12.28 -11.57 3.52
N VAL A 280 -11.38 -12.39 4.07
CA VAL A 280 -10.00 -12.02 4.42
C VAL A 280 -8.99 -12.91 3.71
N ALA A 281 -7.76 -12.41 3.58
CA ALA A 281 -6.63 -13.19 3.07
C ALA A 281 -6.01 -14.04 4.19
N ARG A 282 -5.21 -15.06 3.84
CA ARG A 282 -4.30 -15.72 4.79
C ARG A 282 -3.10 -14.82 5.08
N SER A 283 -3.36 -13.69 5.70
CA SER A 283 -2.39 -12.66 6.09
C SER A 283 -2.55 -12.33 7.57
N ASN A 284 -1.51 -11.78 8.18
CA ASN A 284 -1.58 -11.22 9.53
C ASN A 284 -2.31 -9.86 9.57
N THR A 285 -2.71 -9.32 8.41
CA THR A 285 -3.40 -8.03 8.27
C THR A 285 -4.78 -8.20 7.64
N ILE A 286 -5.70 -7.30 8.01
CA ILE A 286 -7.03 -7.24 7.38
C ILE A 286 -6.93 -6.50 6.03
N PRO A 287 -7.52 -7.04 4.93
CA PRO A 287 -7.55 -6.35 3.64
C PRO A 287 -8.14 -4.95 3.76
N GLN A 288 -7.56 -3.98 3.05
CA GLN A 288 -7.88 -2.55 3.21
C GLN A 288 -9.38 -2.23 3.16
N ALA A 289 -10.14 -2.81 2.22
CA ALA A 289 -11.58 -2.58 2.12
C ALA A 289 -12.34 -3.07 3.37
N VAL A 290 -11.95 -4.24 3.90
CA VAL A 290 -12.52 -4.81 5.13
C VAL A 290 -12.12 -3.95 6.34
N ALA A 291 -10.88 -3.46 6.38
CA ALA A 291 -10.40 -2.60 7.45
C ALA A 291 -11.16 -1.26 7.51
N GLN A 292 -11.43 -0.66 6.35
CA GLN A 292 -12.26 0.54 6.23
C GLN A 292 -13.69 0.29 6.70
N TYR A 293 -14.28 -0.84 6.31
CA TYR A 293 -15.62 -1.23 6.73
C TYR A 293 -15.72 -1.44 8.24
N LEU A 294 -14.76 -2.15 8.85
CA LEU A 294 -14.72 -2.35 10.30
C LEU A 294 -14.53 -1.03 11.06
N SER A 295 -13.70 -0.13 10.53
CA SER A 295 -13.43 1.18 11.15
C SER A 295 -14.64 2.11 11.10
N SER A 296 -15.45 2.04 10.03
CA SER A 296 -16.64 2.87 9.85
C SER A 296 -17.87 2.33 10.58
N THR A 297 -18.04 1.00 10.60
CA THR A 297 -19.20 0.34 11.21
C THR A 297 -19.02 0.08 12.70
N ARG A 298 -17.77 -0.03 13.17
CA ARG A 298 -17.40 -0.28 14.57
C ARG A 298 -18.22 -1.39 15.23
N PRO A 299 -18.16 -2.63 14.69
CA PRO A 299 -18.95 -3.73 15.21
C PRO A 299 -18.54 -4.10 16.64
N GLN A 300 -19.54 -4.40 17.45
CA GLN A 300 -19.37 -4.81 18.84
C GLN A 300 -18.80 -6.23 18.95
N GLN A 301 -18.99 -7.06 17.93
CA GLN A 301 -18.50 -8.44 17.90
C GLN A 301 -17.87 -8.79 16.55
N ILE A 302 -16.70 -9.43 16.59
CA ILE A 302 -16.01 -9.94 15.41
C ILE A 302 -15.78 -11.44 15.61
N VAL A 303 -16.30 -12.25 14.70
CA VAL A 303 -16.26 -13.71 14.80
C VAL A 303 -15.42 -14.26 13.66
N ALA A 304 -14.31 -14.93 13.99
CA ALA A 304 -13.53 -15.68 12.99
C ALA A 304 -14.15 -17.05 12.75
N LEU A 305 -14.38 -17.39 11.47
CA LEU A 305 -14.80 -18.72 11.04
C LEU A 305 -13.59 -19.57 10.66
N GLY A 306 -13.48 -20.75 11.26
CA GLY A 306 -12.34 -21.66 11.07
C GLY A 306 -11.14 -21.34 11.97
N GLY A 307 -10.13 -22.21 11.91
CA GLY A 307 -8.92 -22.10 12.73
C GLY A 307 -7.98 -20.95 12.32
N GLU A 308 -6.81 -20.85 12.96
CA GLU A 308 -5.81 -19.82 12.63
C GLU A 308 -5.27 -19.92 11.19
N GLY A 309 -5.34 -21.11 10.58
CA GLY A 309 -5.04 -21.29 9.16
C GLY A 309 -6.08 -20.68 8.21
N SER A 310 -7.29 -20.38 8.71
CA SER A 310 -8.37 -19.70 7.98
C SER A 310 -8.34 -18.19 8.26
N VAL A 311 -8.35 -17.80 9.54
CA VAL A 311 -8.21 -16.42 9.99
C VAL A 311 -7.13 -16.34 11.08
N PRO A 312 -5.92 -15.84 10.79
CA PRO A 312 -4.83 -15.76 11.75
C PRO A 312 -5.20 -14.93 12.99
N ALA A 313 -4.63 -15.29 14.16
CA ALA A 313 -4.88 -14.55 15.39
C ALA A 313 -4.51 -13.06 15.27
N ALA A 314 -3.40 -12.75 14.59
CA ALA A 314 -2.97 -11.39 14.33
C ALA A 314 -4.00 -10.59 13.49
N ALA A 315 -4.61 -11.21 12.47
CA ALA A 315 -5.65 -10.57 11.67
C ALA A 315 -6.93 -10.33 12.48
N LEU A 316 -7.32 -11.27 13.34
CA LEU A 316 -8.47 -11.11 14.23
C LEU A 316 -8.25 -9.99 15.26
N GLN A 317 -7.03 -9.87 15.79
CA GLN A 317 -6.63 -8.77 16.67
C GLN A 317 -6.61 -7.43 15.94
N ASP A 318 -6.12 -7.40 14.69
CA ASP A 318 -6.13 -6.21 13.84
C ASP A 318 -7.56 -5.76 13.54
N ALA A 319 -8.47 -6.70 13.23
CA ALA A 319 -9.90 -6.43 13.05
C ALA A 319 -10.54 -5.82 14.31
N LYS A 320 -10.24 -6.37 15.49
CA LYS A 320 -10.70 -5.85 16.78
C LYS A 320 -10.26 -4.41 17.00
N ARG A 321 -8.96 -4.17 16.79
CA ARG A 321 -8.35 -2.84 16.91
C ARG A 321 -9.06 -1.82 16.01
N LEU A 322 -9.36 -2.20 14.77
CA LEU A 322 -10.08 -1.37 13.80
C LEU A 322 -11.52 -1.07 14.24
N ALA A 323 -12.25 -2.08 14.74
CA ALA A 323 -13.61 -1.89 15.27
C ALA A 323 -13.66 -1.00 16.51
N GLU A 324 -12.61 -1.03 17.35
CA GLU A 324 -12.44 -0.15 18.51
C GLU A 324 -11.95 1.26 18.15
N GLY A 325 -11.67 1.54 16.87
CA GLY A 325 -11.14 2.82 16.41
C GLY A 325 -9.72 3.11 16.91
N ARG A 326 -8.95 2.09 17.31
CA ARG A 326 -7.58 2.24 17.79
C ARG A 326 -6.60 2.26 16.61
N ALA A 327 -5.65 3.20 16.60
CA ALA A 327 -4.55 3.19 15.63
C ALA A 327 -3.62 1.98 15.85
N LYS A 328 -2.91 1.55 14.80
CA LYS A 328 -1.89 0.51 14.92
C LYS A 328 -0.76 1.07 15.80
N PRO A 329 -0.34 0.37 16.86
CA PRO A 329 0.88 0.77 17.56
C PRO A 329 2.02 0.73 16.53
N ASP A 330 2.75 1.85 16.40
CA ASP A 330 3.91 2.07 15.53
C ASP A 330 3.69 2.69 14.13
N SER A 331 2.47 3.08 13.74
CA SER A 331 2.28 3.89 12.52
C SER A 331 2.28 5.40 12.83
N LYS A 332 3.20 6.15 12.21
CA LYS A 332 3.18 7.63 12.11
C LYS A 332 1.76 8.11 11.74
N PRO A 333 1.24 9.20 12.33
CA PRO A 333 -0.19 9.53 12.21
C PRO A 333 -0.56 9.85 10.76
N ALA A 334 -1.47 9.05 10.20
CA ALA A 334 -2.20 9.37 8.97
C ALA A 334 -3.68 9.40 9.33
N THR A 335 -4.16 10.60 9.66
CA THR A 335 -5.57 10.83 9.99
C THR A 335 -6.33 11.18 8.72
N GLY A 336 -7.27 10.33 8.30
CA GLY A 336 -8.33 10.67 7.32
C GLY A 336 -9.29 11.79 7.78
N GLN A 337 -8.88 12.59 8.76
CA GLN A 337 -9.58 13.73 9.35
C GLN A 337 -8.84 15.07 9.13
N GLY A 338 -7.64 15.05 8.52
CA GLY A 338 -6.88 16.25 8.20
C GLY A 338 -7.36 16.96 6.94
N ASP A 339 -6.86 18.17 6.68
CA ASP A 339 -7.24 18.95 5.50
C ASP A 339 -6.76 18.23 4.21
N PRO A 340 -7.64 18.06 3.20
CA PRO A 340 -7.29 17.38 1.95
C PRO A 340 -6.26 18.10 1.09
N LYS A 341 -6.00 19.40 1.34
CA LYS A 341 -5.11 20.23 0.55
C LYS A 341 -3.86 20.68 1.30
N LYS A 342 -3.83 20.61 2.64
CA LYS A 342 -2.62 20.93 3.42
C LYS A 342 -1.67 19.75 3.44
N LEU A 343 -0.43 20.00 3.03
CA LEU A 343 0.61 19.00 2.89
C LEU A 343 1.33 18.77 4.21
N ARG A 344 1.65 17.49 4.48
CA ARG A 344 2.54 17.07 5.58
C ARG A 344 3.82 16.40 5.10
N GLN A 345 3.89 15.98 3.83
CA GLN A 345 5.10 15.45 3.20
C GLN A 345 5.13 15.83 1.72
N ILE A 346 6.34 16.05 1.21
CA ILE A 346 6.62 16.21 -0.21
C ILE A 346 7.88 15.40 -0.57
N SER A 347 7.89 14.80 -1.75
CA SER A 347 8.99 14.02 -2.32
C SER A 347 9.20 14.45 -3.76
N ALA A 348 10.36 15.04 -4.06
CA ALA A 348 10.81 15.37 -5.40
C ALA A 348 11.68 14.23 -5.94
N GLY A 349 11.30 13.66 -7.08
CA GLY A 349 12.03 12.61 -7.78
C GLY A 349 12.90 13.13 -8.91
N GLY A 350 13.01 12.36 -9.99
CA GLY A 350 13.71 12.77 -11.22
C GLY A 350 13.06 13.98 -11.89
N ASP A 351 11.90 13.73 -12.52
CA ASP A 351 11.11 14.74 -13.23
C ASP A 351 9.67 14.84 -12.71
N HIS A 352 9.40 14.28 -11.54
CA HIS A 352 8.09 14.33 -10.94
C HIS A 352 8.20 14.60 -9.44
N THR A 353 7.09 15.06 -8.88
CA THR A 353 6.96 15.37 -7.47
C THR A 353 5.66 14.75 -6.98
N CYS A 354 5.72 14.12 -5.81
CA CYS A 354 4.54 13.63 -5.10
C CYS A 354 4.47 14.26 -3.70
N ALA A 355 3.26 14.47 -3.21
CA ALA A 355 3.02 15.06 -1.90
C ALA A 355 1.83 14.42 -1.19
N VAL A 356 1.92 14.29 0.12
CA VAL A 356 0.88 13.69 0.98
C VAL A 356 0.25 14.79 1.82
N ALA A 357 -1.08 14.89 1.74
CA ALA A 357 -1.87 15.80 2.55
C ALA A 357 -2.06 15.29 3.99
N GLU A 358 -2.50 16.17 4.90
CA GLU A 358 -2.86 15.84 6.28
C GLU A 358 -3.97 14.79 6.35
N SER A 359 -4.90 14.82 5.38
CA SER A 359 -5.93 13.78 5.16
C SER A 359 -5.38 12.40 4.74
N GLY A 360 -4.13 12.32 4.27
CA GLY A 360 -3.59 11.14 3.59
C GLY A 360 -3.90 11.06 2.10
N ASN A 361 -4.47 12.10 1.47
CA ASN A 361 -4.54 12.21 0.01
C ASN A 361 -3.14 12.32 -0.59
N LEU A 362 -2.91 11.62 -1.70
CA LEU A 362 -1.68 11.67 -2.47
C LEU A 362 -1.89 12.50 -3.74
N TYR A 363 -1.05 13.51 -3.94
CA TYR A 363 -1.00 14.32 -5.15
C TYR A 363 0.34 14.12 -5.85
N CYS A 364 0.35 13.90 -7.16
CA CYS A 364 1.58 13.82 -7.94
C CYS A 364 1.49 14.70 -9.21
N TRP A 365 2.62 15.25 -9.65
CA TRP A 365 2.74 16.09 -10.84
C TRP A 365 4.14 15.98 -11.47
N GLY A 366 4.29 16.40 -12.72
CA GLY A 366 5.51 16.28 -13.51
C GLY A 366 5.42 15.23 -14.62
N SER A 367 6.54 14.60 -14.94
CA SER A 367 6.64 13.56 -15.97
C SER A 367 5.78 12.35 -15.65
N ASN A 368 5.02 11.87 -16.64
CA ASN A 368 4.27 10.61 -16.55
C ASN A 368 4.67 9.62 -17.65
N ARG A 369 5.86 9.78 -18.24
CA ARG A 369 6.33 8.96 -19.37
C ARG A 369 6.37 7.46 -19.06
N PHE A 370 6.56 7.10 -17.78
CA PHE A 370 6.57 5.73 -17.28
C PHE A 370 5.35 5.41 -16.40
N GLY A 371 4.37 6.31 -16.31
CA GLY A 371 3.23 6.15 -15.41
C GLY A 371 3.52 6.55 -13.95
N GLN A 372 4.65 7.21 -13.66
CA GLN A 372 5.12 7.50 -12.29
C GLN A 372 4.27 8.51 -11.51
N ILE A 373 3.29 9.14 -12.14
CA ILE A 373 2.26 9.97 -11.48
C ILE A 373 1.16 9.09 -10.86
N GLY A 374 0.89 7.90 -11.40
CA GLY A 374 -0.01 6.92 -10.78
C GLY A 374 -1.50 7.10 -11.08
N ILE A 375 -1.86 7.95 -12.04
CA ILE A 375 -3.26 8.25 -12.42
C ILE A 375 -3.72 7.48 -13.68
N GLY A 376 -2.94 6.50 -14.14
CA GLY A 376 -3.13 5.85 -15.43
C GLY A 376 -2.51 6.62 -16.60
N ASN A 377 -2.68 6.08 -17.81
CA ASN A 377 -2.21 6.76 -19.04
C ASN A 377 -3.20 7.86 -19.43
N ALA A 378 -2.72 9.10 -19.56
CA ALA A 378 -3.50 10.22 -20.07
C ALA A 378 -3.72 10.18 -21.59
N SER A 379 -3.30 9.12 -22.31
CA SER A 379 -3.68 8.94 -23.70
C SER A 379 -3.66 7.46 -24.14
N PRO A 380 -4.72 6.95 -24.82
CA PRO A 380 -4.75 5.61 -25.41
C PRO A 380 -3.88 5.43 -26.67
N ASN A 381 -3.22 6.48 -27.17
CA ASN A 381 -2.73 6.52 -28.56
C ASN A 381 -1.22 6.35 -28.77
N TYR A 382 -0.45 5.94 -27.76
CA TYR A 382 0.93 5.48 -27.98
C TYR A 382 1.07 4.03 -27.53
N GLY A 383 0.91 3.11 -28.49
CA GLY A 383 1.12 1.68 -28.31
C GLY A 383 2.60 1.31 -28.20
N PHE A 384 3.33 1.91 -27.27
CA PHE A 384 4.72 1.54 -27.02
C PHE A 384 4.74 0.38 -26.02
N ASN A 385 5.08 -0.82 -26.50
CA ASN A 385 5.26 -1.98 -25.65
C ASN A 385 6.70 -2.00 -25.13
N LEU A 386 6.91 -1.45 -23.93
CA LEU A 386 8.21 -1.36 -23.26
C LEU A 386 8.91 -2.73 -23.03
N ALA A 387 8.21 -3.85 -23.26
CA ALA A 387 8.76 -5.20 -23.06
C ALA A 387 9.34 -5.83 -24.34
N THR A 388 9.07 -5.30 -25.54
CA THR A 388 9.40 -6.02 -26.80
C THR A 388 10.02 -5.18 -27.92
N ASP A 389 9.97 -3.85 -27.86
CA ASP A 389 10.55 -3.03 -28.95
C ASP A 389 12.03 -2.73 -28.69
N PRO A 390 12.94 -3.09 -29.63
CA PRO A 390 14.31 -2.61 -29.57
C PRO A 390 14.33 -1.09 -29.72
N LEU A 391 15.09 -0.41 -28.87
CA LEU A 391 15.26 1.05 -28.90
C LEU A 391 15.74 1.47 -30.31
N PRO A 392 14.94 2.19 -31.12
CA PRO A 392 15.40 2.69 -32.40
C PRO A 392 16.44 3.79 -32.16
N GLU A 393 17.55 3.77 -32.90
CA GLU A 393 18.65 4.76 -32.83
C GLU A 393 18.22 6.20 -33.16
N THR A 394 16.99 6.42 -33.61
CA THR A 394 16.45 7.74 -34.00
C THR A 394 15.51 8.31 -32.95
N TYR A 395 16.02 8.54 -31.75
CA TYR A 395 15.32 9.18 -30.62
C TYR A 395 15.25 10.72 -30.74
N HIS A 396 15.13 11.28 -31.95
CA HIS A 396 15.24 12.73 -32.21
C HIS A 396 13.90 13.46 -32.44
N SER A 397 12.74 12.81 -32.30
CA SER A 397 11.44 13.47 -32.55
C SER A 397 10.30 13.14 -31.59
N PHE A 398 10.59 12.76 -30.33
CA PHE A 398 9.54 12.74 -29.30
C PHE A 398 9.21 14.16 -28.82
N THR A 399 8.40 14.87 -29.60
CA THR A 399 7.60 16.03 -29.14
C THR A 399 6.31 15.59 -28.44
N GLY A 400 6.20 14.34 -27.98
CA GLY A 400 5.07 13.80 -27.22
C GLY A 400 4.94 14.39 -25.81
N HIS A 401 4.64 15.69 -25.71
CA HIS A 401 4.37 16.44 -24.47
C HIS A 401 3.01 16.06 -23.83
N ASN A 402 2.38 14.95 -24.26
CA ASN A 402 0.98 14.62 -23.94
C ASN A 402 0.80 13.64 -22.76
N ALA A 403 1.88 13.28 -22.05
CA ALA A 403 1.81 12.50 -20.81
C ALA A 403 2.05 13.33 -19.55
N ASN A 404 2.71 14.49 -19.65
CA ASN A 404 3.14 15.27 -18.49
C ASN A 404 1.94 15.92 -17.76
N VAL A 405 2.02 15.95 -16.44
CA VAL A 405 0.95 16.43 -15.55
C VAL A 405 1.46 17.69 -14.87
N GLY A 406 1.23 18.86 -15.49
CA GLY A 406 1.77 20.14 -15.02
C GLY A 406 1.12 20.72 -13.76
N LYS A 407 0.10 20.05 -13.18
CA LYS A 407 -0.60 20.46 -11.95
C LYS A 407 -0.72 19.27 -10.99
N PRO A 408 -0.83 19.48 -9.67
CA PRO A 408 -1.10 18.39 -8.74
C PRO A 408 -2.33 17.57 -9.13
N ALA A 409 -2.12 16.30 -9.49
CA ALA A 409 -3.19 15.37 -9.77
C ALA A 409 -3.40 14.44 -8.57
N LEU A 410 -4.66 14.27 -8.14
CA LEU A 410 -5.02 13.34 -7.09
C LEU A 410 -4.86 11.90 -7.58
N VAL A 411 -4.06 11.11 -6.88
CA VAL A 411 -3.92 9.67 -7.10
C VAL A 411 -5.07 8.95 -6.40
N SER A 412 -6.26 8.96 -7.00
CA SER A 412 -7.51 8.53 -6.37
C SER A 412 -7.59 7.04 -6.02
N THR A 413 -6.73 6.21 -6.63
CA THR A 413 -6.64 4.77 -6.38
C THR A 413 -5.92 4.42 -5.07
N LEU A 414 -5.27 5.38 -4.43
CA LEU A 414 -4.58 5.20 -3.15
C LEU A 414 -5.00 6.28 -2.15
N THR A 415 -5.46 5.87 -0.98
CA THR A 415 -5.94 6.77 0.09
C THR A 415 -5.27 6.43 1.41
N ASN A 416 -5.33 7.35 2.38
CA ASN A 416 -4.67 7.22 3.68
C ASN A 416 -3.17 6.94 3.55
N VAL A 417 -2.52 7.57 2.57
CA VAL A 417 -1.08 7.43 2.38
C VAL A 417 -0.37 7.97 3.62
N ALA A 418 0.51 7.16 4.19
CA ALA A 418 1.34 7.48 5.34
C ALA A 418 2.66 8.13 4.90
N GLU A 419 3.27 7.62 3.84
CA GLU A 419 4.50 8.16 3.26
C GLU A 419 4.59 7.91 1.75
N VAL A 420 5.29 8.78 1.03
CA VAL A 420 5.65 8.59 -0.39
C VAL A 420 7.13 8.88 -0.62
N SER A 421 7.75 8.10 -1.51
CA SER A 421 9.09 8.31 -2.05
C SER A 421 9.03 8.28 -3.57
N SER A 422 9.58 9.32 -4.19
CA SER A 422 9.67 9.47 -5.65
C SER A 422 11.10 9.18 -6.12
N GLY A 423 11.30 8.14 -6.91
CA GLY A 423 12.57 7.84 -7.58
C GLY A 423 12.74 8.63 -8.88
N LEU A 424 13.60 8.17 -9.80
CA LEU A 424 13.75 8.84 -11.10
C LEU A 424 12.56 8.59 -12.03
N THR A 425 12.08 7.34 -12.10
CA THR A 425 11.07 6.90 -13.08
C THR A 425 9.94 6.08 -12.46
N HIS A 426 9.94 5.94 -11.14
CA HIS A 426 8.91 5.25 -10.38
C HIS A 426 8.69 5.93 -9.02
N SER A 427 7.59 5.56 -8.39
CA SER A 427 7.17 6.05 -7.08
C SER A 427 6.76 4.87 -6.22
N CYS A 428 7.04 4.98 -4.93
CA CYS A 428 6.60 4.02 -3.93
C CYS A 428 5.98 4.76 -2.74
N ALA A 429 4.95 4.18 -2.14
CA ALA A 429 4.27 4.73 -0.98
C ALA A 429 3.89 3.60 -0.04
N TYR A 430 3.64 3.94 1.23
CA TYR A 430 2.89 3.03 2.11
C TYR A 430 1.69 3.74 2.73
N ASP A 431 0.63 2.98 2.97
CA ASP A 431 -0.60 3.48 3.61
C ASP A 431 -0.51 3.44 5.14
N ALA A 432 -1.50 4.03 5.81
CA ALA A 432 -1.61 4.02 7.28
C ALA A 432 -1.66 2.61 7.90
N ALA A 433 -2.00 1.58 7.12
CA ALA A 433 -2.00 0.19 7.57
C ALA A 433 -0.63 -0.49 7.41
N GLY A 434 0.33 0.18 6.77
CA GLY A 434 1.68 -0.29 6.50
C GLY A 434 1.76 -1.22 5.30
N HIS A 435 0.85 -1.10 4.32
CA HIS A 435 0.94 -1.77 3.02
C HIS A 435 1.77 -0.91 2.06
N ALA A 436 2.75 -1.51 1.38
CA ALA A 436 3.53 -0.82 0.35
C ALA A 436 2.88 -0.92 -1.03
N PHE A 437 2.95 0.15 -1.79
CA PHE A 437 2.50 0.26 -3.17
C PHE A 437 3.60 0.92 -4.01
N CYS A 438 3.88 0.39 -5.19
CA CYS A 438 4.82 1.00 -6.13
C CYS A 438 4.22 1.05 -7.54
N TRP A 439 4.55 2.09 -8.29
CA TRP A 439 4.12 2.31 -9.67
C TRP A 439 5.15 3.13 -10.46
N GLY A 440 5.05 3.11 -11.78
CA GLY A 440 6.00 3.69 -12.72
C GLY A 440 6.72 2.61 -13.54
N SER A 441 7.97 2.88 -13.88
CA SER A 441 8.85 1.92 -14.57
C SER A 441 9.14 0.68 -13.72
N ASN A 442 9.19 -0.50 -14.35
CA ASN A 442 9.52 -1.77 -13.69
C ASN A 442 10.58 -2.61 -14.44
N VAL A 443 11.42 -1.99 -15.28
CA VAL A 443 12.39 -2.69 -16.15
C VAL A 443 13.31 -3.63 -15.39
N THR A 444 13.67 -3.30 -14.14
CA THR A 444 14.55 -4.10 -13.28
C THR A 444 13.81 -4.76 -12.12
N GLY A 445 12.47 -4.73 -12.11
CA GLY A 445 11.66 -5.27 -11.02
C GLY A 445 11.53 -4.33 -9.81
N GLN A 446 11.86 -3.04 -9.96
CA GLN A 446 11.88 -2.04 -8.87
C GLN A 446 10.53 -1.74 -8.23
N LEU A 447 9.44 -2.25 -8.80
CA LEU A 447 8.12 -2.14 -8.21
C LEU A 447 7.78 -3.29 -7.25
N GLY A 448 8.49 -4.42 -7.31
CA GLY A 448 8.44 -5.44 -6.25
C GLY A 448 7.24 -6.40 -6.31
N GLN A 449 6.46 -6.43 -7.40
CA GLN A 449 5.28 -7.29 -7.50
C GLN A 449 5.54 -8.69 -8.08
N GLY A 450 6.80 -9.10 -8.22
CA GLY A 450 7.17 -10.41 -8.74
C GLY A 450 7.24 -10.50 -10.27
N ASP A 451 7.16 -9.37 -10.95
CA ASP A 451 7.39 -9.25 -12.39
C ASP A 451 8.21 -8.00 -12.74
N THR A 452 8.50 -7.80 -14.02
CA THR A 452 9.18 -6.63 -14.58
C THR A 452 8.25 -5.75 -15.43
N ASN A 453 6.93 -5.85 -15.21
CA ASN A 453 5.94 -5.10 -15.96
C ASN A 453 5.68 -3.75 -15.30
N SER A 454 5.81 -2.65 -16.06
CA SER A 454 5.50 -1.30 -15.58
C SER A 454 4.03 -1.17 -15.15
N ARG A 455 3.75 -0.23 -14.24
CA ARG A 455 2.41 0.03 -13.71
C ARG A 455 2.11 1.52 -13.73
N THR A 456 0.99 1.91 -14.31
CA THR A 456 0.61 3.33 -14.44
C THR A 456 -0.31 3.79 -13.31
N THR A 457 -0.64 2.89 -12.39
CA THR A 457 -1.40 3.15 -11.16
C THR A 457 -0.73 2.42 -9.99
N PRO A 458 -0.83 2.92 -8.74
CA PRO A 458 -0.33 2.26 -7.55
C PRO A 458 -0.71 0.78 -7.48
N ALA A 459 0.29 -0.10 -7.41
CA ALA A 459 0.11 -1.54 -7.29
C ALA A 459 0.74 -2.05 -5.99
N LEU A 460 0.00 -2.89 -5.27
CA LEU A 460 0.42 -3.47 -3.99
C LEU A 460 1.71 -4.28 -4.17
N VAL A 461 2.65 -4.12 -3.23
CA VAL A 461 3.81 -4.99 -3.06
C VAL A 461 3.42 -6.14 -2.12
N PRO A 462 3.08 -7.34 -2.64
CA PRO A 462 2.28 -8.32 -1.89
C PRO A 462 3.03 -8.98 -0.72
N SER A 463 4.37 -8.98 -0.74
CA SER A 463 5.19 -9.62 0.30
C SER A 463 5.53 -8.72 1.49
N LEU A 464 5.11 -7.45 1.49
CA LEU A 464 5.44 -6.49 2.56
C LEU A 464 4.21 -6.01 3.32
N THR A 465 4.26 -6.14 4.65
CA THR A 465 3.26 -5.58 5.58
C THR A 465 3.96 -5.00 6.80
N GLY A 466 3.33 -4.01 7.45
CA GLY A 466 3.96 -3.32 8.58
C GLY A 466 5.11 -2.43 8.15
N VAL A 467 5.02 -1.86 6.95
CA VAL A 467 5.99 -0.90 6.42
C VAL A 467 5.93 0.41 7.21
N THR A 468 7.09 0.90 7.63
CA THR A 468 7.25 2.14 8.42
C THR A 468 8.19 3.15 7.76
N SER A 469 8.87 2.76 6.69
CA SER A 469 9.71 3.63 5.86
C SER A 469 9.83 3.01 4.47
N ILE A 470 9.82 3.84 3.42
CA ILE A 470 9.97 3.39 2.04
C ILE A 470 10.85 4.36 1.26
N ALA A 471 11.69 3.83 0.39
CA ALA A 471 12.63 4.58 -0.43
C ALA A 471 12.64 4.04 -1.87
N ALA A 472 12.73 4.94 -2.84
CA ALA A 472 12.76 4.64 -4.26
C ALA A 472 13.89 5.45 -4.92
N ALA A 473 14.74 4.78 -5.70
CA ALA A 473 15.83 5.39 -6.44
C ALA A 473 15.91 4.88 -7.88
N GLY A 474 16.43 5.71 -8.78
CA GLY A 474 16.71 5.29 -10.16
C GLY A 474 18.16 5.50 -10.52
N GLU A 475 18.62 4.81 -11.57
CA GLU A 475 19.95 4.99 -12.14
C GLU A 475 19.89 5.88 -13.40
N THR A 476 20.94 6.68 -13.64
CA THR A 476 21.12 7.43 -14.89
C THR A 476 22.31 6.92 -15.71
N ASN A 477 22.20 6.97 -17.04
CA ASN A 477 23.29 6.64 -17.98
C ASN A 477 24.03 7.87 -18.56
N GLY A 478 23.67 9.10 -18.14
CA GLY A 478 24.11 10.33 -18.80
C GLY A 478 25.14 11.18 -18.01
N PRO A 479 25.84 12.11 -18.70
CA PRO A 479 26.88 12.95 -18.09
C PRO A 479 26.36 13.87 -16.96
N TRP A 480 27.31 14.39 -16.19
CA TRP A 480 27.14 15.18 -14.96
C TRP A 480 26.43 16.54 -15.11
N SER A 481 25.92 16.89 -16.29
CA SER A 481 25.36 18.21 -16.61
C SER A 481 24.08 18.09 -17.44
N ILE A 482 23.05 18.82 -17.05
CA ILE A 482 21.86 19.02 -17.87
C ILE A 482 22.27 20.02 -18.96
N ARG A 483 22.95 19.57 -20.03
CA ARG A 483 23.18 20.49 -21.15
C ARG A 483 21.82 20.93 -21.69
N LYS A 484 21.69 22.24 -21.96
CA LYS A 484 20.46 22.91 -22.38
C LYS A 484 19.89 22.34 -23.71
N ASP A 485 20.66 21.52 -24.44
CA ASP A 485 20.21 20.75 -25.60
C ASP A 485 19.66 19.37 -25.18
N ARG A 486 18.33 19.23 -25.23
CA ARG A 486 17.49 18.09 -24.79
C ARG A 486 17.84 16.68 -25.32
N ALA A 487 18.92 16.47 -26.07
CA ALA A 487 19.15 15.21 -26.80
C ALA A 487 19.81 14.08 -25.98
N ASP A 488 20.55 14.40 -24.92
CA ASP A 488 21.47 13.41 -24.30
C ASP A 488 20.95 12.78 -22.98
N TRP A 489 19.77 13.19 -22.48
CA TRP A 489 19.23 12.70 -21.22
C TRP A 489 18.01 11.79 -21.42
N ILE A 490 18.24 10.47 -21.29
CA ILE A 490 17.19 9.46 -21.34
C ILE A 490 17.28 8.62 -20.06
N PRO A 491 16.31 8.74 -19.13
CA PRO A 491 16.18 7.81 -18.03
C PRO A 491 16.07 6.39 -18.58
N THR A 492 16.92 5.48 -18.10
CA THR A 492 16.95 4.08 -18.53
C THR A 492 15.71 3.30 -18.12
N GLY A 493 14.89 3.88 -17.23
CA GLY A 493 13.81 3.18 -16.55
C GLY A 493 14.29 2.17 -15.52
N THR A 494 15.59 2.14 -15.16
CA THR A 494 16.15 1.22 -14.16
C THR A 494 16.23 1.88 -12.78
N GLY A 495 16.14 1.07 -11.73
CA GLY A 495 16.23 1.55 -10.36
C GLY A 495 16.01 0.45 -9.34
N HIS A 496 16.01 0.83 -8.06
CA HIS A 496 15.71 -0.05 -6.94
C HIS A 496 14.84 0.66 -5.90
N SER A 497 14.26 -0.14 -5.02
CA SER A 497 13.43 0.32 -3.92
C SER A 497 13.80 -0.45 -2.67
N CYS A 498 13.64 0.20 -1.54
CA CYS A 498 13.81 -0.43 -0.24
C CYS A 498 12.69 0.00 0.71
N ALA A 499 12.40 -0.83 1.71
CA ALA A 499 11.45 -0.53 2.77
C ALA A 499 11.93 -1.08 4.11
N VAL A 500 11.55 -0.41 5.20
CA VAL A 500 11.60 -1.00 6.54
C VAL A 500 10.21 -1.58 6.83
N ALA A 501 10.15 -2.88 7.11
CA ALA A 501 8.94 -3.56 7.54
C ALA A 501 9.19 -4.31 8.85
N ASN A 502 8.44 -3.98 9.91
CA ASN A 502 8.61 -4.55 11.25
C ASN A 502 10.08 -4.49 11.75
N GLY A 503 10.78 -3.41 11.46
CA GLY A 503 12.19 -3.22 11.85
C GLY A 503 13.21 -3.92 10.96
N THR A 504 12.80 -4.75 9.98
CA THR A 504 13.69 -5.38 9.01
C THR A 504 13.73 -4.58 7.70
N VAL A 505 14.92 -4.42 7.12
CA VAL A 505 15.08 -3.79 5.81
C VAL A 505 14.86 -4.82 4.70
N TYR A 506 14.08 -4.45 3.70
CA TYR A 506 13.89 -5.19 2.46
C TYR A 506 14.26 -4.34 1.27
N CYS A 507 14.93 -4.89 0.26
CA CYS A 507 15.25 -4.20 -0.99
C CYS A 507 14.91 -5.06 -2.21
N TRP A 508 14.54 -4.41 -3.32
CA TRP A 508 14.23 -5.04 -4.61
C TRP A 508 14.51 -4.09 -5.79
N GLY A 509 14.50 -4.62 -7.00
CA GLY A 509 14.84 -3.92 -8.23
C GLY A 509 16.25 -4.24 -8.72
N ASP A 510 16.90 -3.24 -9.31
CA ASP A 510 18.26 -3.35 -9.85
C ASP A 510 19.26 -3.69 -8.75
N ASN A 511 20.26 -4.51 -9.08
CA ASN A 511 21.30 -4.93 -8.14
C ASN A 511 22.70 -4.99 -8.78
N LYS A 512 22.90 -4.38 -9.96
CA LYS A 512 24.21 -4.42 -10.67
C LYS A 512 25.39 -3.96 -9.80
N TRP A 513 25.11 -3.12 -8.82
CA TRP A 513 26.07 -2.49 -7.92
C TRP A 513 25.95 -2.98 -6.47
N GLY A 514 25.14 -4.01 -6.21
CA GLY A 514 24.94 -4.55 -4.86
C GLY A 514 23.98 -3.74 -3.99
N GLN A 515 23.20 -2.83 -4.58
CA GLN A 515 22.26 -1.95 -3.87
C GLN A 515 21.14 -2.68 -3.11
N LEU A 516 20.95 -3.98 -3.33
CA LEU A 516 20.02 -4.82 -2.56
C LEU A 516 20.64 -5.43 -1.29
N GLY A 517 21.97 -5.38 -1.11
CA GLY A 517 22.62 -5.76 0.15
C GLY A 517 22.57 -7.26 0.48
N ASN A 518 22.33 -8.11 -0.52
CA ASN A 518 22.12 -9.55 -0.38
C ASN A 518 23.37 -10.40 -0.73
N GLY A 519 24.55 -9.78 -0.76
CA GLY A 519 25.83 -10.44 -1.03
C GLY A 519 26.08 -10.81 -2.49
N ASN A 520 25.21 -10.39 -3.42
CA ASN A 520 25.36 -10.64 -4.86
C ASN A 520 24.93 -9.42 -5.69
N LYS A 521 24.95 -9.56 -7.02
CA LYS A 521 24.60 -8.50 -7.99
C LYS A 521 23.34 -8.80 -8.82
N ILE A 522 22.54 -9.75 -8.36
CA ILE A 522 21.38 -10.23 -9.10
C ILE A 522 20.16 -9.38 -8.73
N SER A 523 19.58 -8.72 -9.72
CA SER A 523 18.36 -7.92 -9.57
C SER A 523 17.18 -8.81 -9.17
N SER A 524 16.25 -8.27 -8.39
CA SER A 524 15.10 -9.03 -7.87
C SER A 524 13.79 -8.30 -8.07
N PRO A 525 12.77 -8.90 -8.71
CA PRO A 525 11.44 -8.32 -8.83
C PRO A 525 10.59 -8.49 -7.55
N THR A 526 11.16 -9.05 -6.48
CA THR A 526 10.49 -9.23 -5.19
C THR A 526 11.35 -8.68 -4.05
N PRO A 527 10.74 -8.09 -3.01
CA PRO A 527 11.43 -7.68 -1.79
C PRO A 527 12.26 -8.80 -1.16
N LEU A 528 13.57 -8.58 -1.04
CA LEU A 528 14.51 -9.47 -0.36
C LEU A 528 14.93 -8.86 0.97
N ALA A 529 14.90 -9.67 2.03
CA ALA A 529 15.38 -9.25 3.34
C ALA A 529 16.89 -8.97 3.30
N VAL A 530 17.30 -7.84 3.84
CA VAL A 530 18.69 -7.42 3.95
C VAL A 530 19.25 -7.91 5.29
N SER A 531 20.20 -8.85 5.24
CA SER A 531 20.90 -9.37 6.43
C SER A 531 22.10 -8.52 6.83
N GLY A 532 22.54 -8.60 8.08
CA GLY A 532 23.77 -7.91 8.54
C GLY A 532 23.55 -6.56 9.21
N ILE A 533 22.29 -6.18 9.45
CA ILE A 533 21.93 -5.04 10.30
C ILE A 533 21.47 -5.61 11.66
N PRO A 534 22.26 -5.45 12.73
CA PRO A 534 22.03 -6.16 14.00
C PRO A 534 20.86 -5.58 14.81
N GLN A 535 20.44 -4.35 14.53
CA GLN A 535 19.39 -3.64 15.24
C GLN A 535 18.23 -3.32 14.30
N ALA A 536 17.01 -3.24 14.86
CA ALA A 536 15.85 -2.85 14.08
C ALA A 536 16.07 -1.48 13.42
N ALA A 537 15.84 -1.42 12.11
CA ALA A 537 15.87 -0.19 11.33
C ALA A 537 14.63 0.65 11.62
N LYS A 538 14.78 1.99 11.67
CA LYS A 538 13.66 2.95 11.70
C LYS A 538 13.47 3.70 10.39
N LYS A 539 14.53 3.84 9.58
CA LYS A 539 14.48 4.51 8.28
C LYS A 539 15.39 3.80 7.28
N VAL A 540 14.96 3.74 6.03
CA VAL A 540 15.81 3.37 4.89
C VAL A 540 15.81 4.51 3.87
N VAL A 541 16.94 4.72 3.23
CA VAL A 541 17.17 5.74 2.19
C VAL A 541 17.99 5.12 1.07
N THR A 542 17.84 5.65 -0.14
CA THR A 542 18.45 5.11 -1.36
C THR A 542 19.09 6.23 -2.17
N GLY A 543 20.36 6.08 -2.53
CA GLY A 543 20.99 6.85 -3.61
C GLY A 543 20.83 6.11 -4.95
N GLU A 544 21.49 6.56 -6.03
CA GLU A 544 21.29 5.97 -7.36
C GLU A 544 21.70 4.49 -7.42
N THR A 545 22.82 4.14 -6.79
CA THR A 545 23.44 2.80 -6.89
C THR A 545 23.79 2.19 -5.52
N TYR A 546 23.27 2.78 -4.44
CA TYR A 546 23.54 2.36 -3.06
C TYR A 546 22.33 2.63 -2.16
N SER A 547 22.34 2.04 -0.97
CA SER A 547 21.27 2.18 0.02
C SER A 547 21.87 2.30 1.42
N CYS A 548 21.17 2.98 2.32
CA CYS A 548 21.54 3.08 3.73
C CYS A 548 20.32 2.92 4.64
N ALA A 549 20.54 2.39 5.83
CA ALA A 549 19.55 2.26 6.88
C ALA A 549 20.02 2.93 8.17
N LEU A 550 19.09 3.61 8.84
CA LEU A 550 19.27 4.19 10.17
C LEU A 550 18.53 3.30 11.18
N THR A 551 19.24 2.81 12.19
CA THR A 551 18.72 1.92 13.23
C THR A 551 18.12 2.68 14.41
N ASN A 552 17.36 1.98 15.26
CA ASN A 552 16.75 2.54 16.46
C ASN A 552 17.75 3.13 17.47
N ASN A 553 18.94 2.55 17.57
CA ASN A 553 20.04 3.07 18.41
C ASN A 553 20.83 4.21 17.74
N GLY A 554 20.48 4.61 16.51
CA GLY A 554 21.11 5.74 15.82
C GLY A 554 22.38 5.39 15.06
N ASP A 555 22.66 4.11 14.84
CA ASP A 555 23.74 3.68 13.95
C ASP A 555 23.28 3.70 12.48
N VAL A 556 24.22 3.90 11.57
CA VAL A 556 23.95 3.89 10.12
C VAL A 556 24.69 2.73 9.46
N TYR A 557 23.99 2.00 8.61
CA TYR A 557 24.54 0.93 7.78
C TYR A 557 24.31 1.25 6.32
N CYS A 558 25.33 1.13 5.48
CA CYS A 558 25.24 1.37 4.03
C CYS A 558 25.78 0.19 3.22
N TRP A 559 25.27 0.01 2.01
CA TRP A 559 25.67 -1.02 1.05
C TRP A 559 25.41 -0.57 -0.39
N GLY A 560 25.99 -1.29 -1.35
CA GLY A 560 26.08 -0.90 -2.76
C GLY A 560 27.33 -0.07 -3.05
N THR A 561 27.57 0.21 -4.34
CA THR A 561 28.78 0.93 -4.78
C THR A 561 28.47 2.27 -5.40
N PHE A 562 29.36 3.23 -5.19
CA PHE A 562 29.36 4.52 -5.87
C PHE A 562 30.09 4.35 -7.20
N ARG A 563 29.41 4.61 -8.33
CA ARG A 563 29.96 4.49 -9.69
C ARG A 563 31.16 5.46 -9.85
N HIS A 564 32.37 4.96 -10.08
CA HIS A 564 33.59 5.78 -10.25
C HIS A 564 34.00 5.96 -11.73
N ASP A 565 33.28 5.35 -12.67
CA ASP A 565 33.93 4.92 -13.91
C ASP A 565 33.91 5.95 -15.06
N TRP A 566 33.36 7.15 -14.87
CA TRP A 566 33.12 8.07 -16.00
C TRP A 566 33.89 9.39 -15.85
N GLY A 567 35.16 9.32 -16.25
CA GLY A 567 35.90 10.46 -16.81
C GLY A 567 36.84 11.20 -15.86
N GLN A 568 37.93 10.56 -15.44
CA GLN A 568 39.28 11.15 -15.54
C GLN A 568 40.28 10.03 -15.83
N GLY A 569 40.92 10.11 -17.00
CA GLY A 569 41.95 9.19 -17.45
C GLY A 569 43.21 9.31 -16.60
N THR A 570 43.21 8.72 -15.42
CA THR A 570 44.45 8.28 -14.79
C THR A 570 44.38 6.77 -14.60
N ASN A 571 45.13 6.08 -15.46
CA ASN A 571 45.69 4.78 -15.14
C ASN A 571 46.46 4.93 -13.82
N ASN A 572 45.83 4.59 -12.71
CA ASN A 572 46.48 4.04 -11.52
C ASN A 572 45.36 3.33 -10.76
N GLN A 573 45.35 1.99 -10.71
CA GLN A 573 46.12 1.32 -9.66
C GLN A 573 46.06 2.11 -8.36
N VAL A 574 44.85 2.27 -7.84
CA VAL A 574 44.68 2.27 -6.40
C VAL A 574 43.94 1.01 -6.00
N ALA A 575 44.49 -0.13 -6.43
CA ALA A 575 44.36 -1.37 -5.70
C ALA A 575 45.05 -1.15 -4.34
N GLY A 576 44.35 -0.54 -3.37
CA GLY A 576 44.92 -0.27 -2.04
C GLY A 576 44.41 0.93 -1.24
N GLN A 577 43.51 1.78 -1.77
CA GLN A 577 42.82 2.80 -0.96
C GLN A 577 41.34 2.48 -1.06
N GLY A 578 40.77 1.94 0.02
CA GLY A 578 39.36 1.54 -0.01
C GLY A 578 38.41 2.71 -0.16
N TYR A 579 37.12 2.37 -0.22
CA TYR A 579 36.03 3.33 -0.27
C TYR A 579 36.19 4.40 0.83
N PRO A 580 36.20 5.69 0.49
CA PRO A 580 36.60 6.75 1.40
C PRO A 580 35.83 6.90 2.73
N TRP A 581 34.62 6.36 2.83
CA TRP A 581 33.73 6.45 4.01
C TRP A 581 33.55 5.13 4.75
N LEU A 582 34.24 4.08 4.30
CA LEU A 582 34.12 2.75 4.87
C LEU A 582 35.48 2.13 5.27
N ALA A 583 36.57 2.90 5.23
CA ALA A 583 37.90 2.48 5.68
C ALA A 583 38.35 1.12 5.08
N ASN A 584 38.96 1.12 3.90
CA ASN A 584 39.65 -0.06 3.37
C ASN A 584 38.79 -1.32 3.16
N VAL A 585 37.59 -1.19 2.60
CA VAL A 585 36.76 -2.35 2.24
C VAL A 585 36.87 -2.68 0.76
N SER A 586 36.94 -3.98 0.44
CA SER A 586 37.00 -4.46 -0.94
C SER A 586 35.66 -4.26 -1.64
N TYR A 587 35.65 -4.27 -2.98
CA TYR A 587 34.41 -4.21 -3.76
C TYR A 587 33.41 -5.32 -3.35
N ALA A 588 33.90 -6.52 -3.01
CA ALA A 588 33.06 -7.64 -2.58
C ALA A 588 32.33 -7.36 -1.24
N ASP A 589 32.92 -6.53 -0.38
CA ASP A 589 32.37 -6.20 0.93
C ASP A 589 31.24 -5.16 0.89
N SER A 590 31.07 -4.47 -0.25
CA SER A 590 30.00 -3.49 -0.48
C SER A 590 28.65 -4.14 -0.81
N LEU A 591 28.63 -5.43 -1.12
CA LEU A 591 27.41 -6.16 -1.49
C LEU A 591 26.52 -6.52 -0.28
N THR A 592 26.96 -6.20 0.93
CA THR A 592 26.25 -6.44 2.20
C THR A 592 26.32 -5.19 3.09
N PRO A 593 25.34 -4.95 3.98
CA PRO A 593 25.37 -3.82 4.90
C PRO A 593 26.65 -3.72 5.72
N ARG A 594 27.24 -2.53 5.76
CA ARG A 594 28.40 -2.19 6.58
C ARG A 594 28.10 -0.95 7.42
N GLN A 595 28.49 -1.00 8.69
CA GLN A 595 28.31 0.13 9.60
C GLN A 595 29.21 1.29 9.20
N VAL A 596 28.66 2.50 9.17
CA VAL A 596 29.41 3.75 9.05
C VAL A 596 29.91 4.11 10.46
N THR A 597 31.14 3.69 10.78
CA THR A 597 31.70 3.76 12.15
C THR A 597 31.92 5.18 12.67
N SER A 598 31.93 6.18 11.79
CA SER A 598 31.98 7.60 12.16
C SER A 598 30.62 8.15 12.61
N VAL A 599 29.53 7.39 12.48
CA VAL A 599 28.17 7.84 12.75
C VAL A 599 27.53 7.00 13.86
N HIS A 600 27.25 7.66 14.99
CA HIS A 600 26.55 7.08 16.13
C HIS A 600 25.54 8.09 16.69
N GLY A 601 24.39 7.60 17.15
CA GLY A 601 23.33 8.46 17.70
C GLY A 601 22.67 9.39 16.69
N ALA A 602 22.64 9.00 15.41
CA ALA A 602 21.99 9.77 14.36
C ALA A 602 20.46 9.81 14.54
N THR A 603 19.87 10.98 14.34
CA THR A 603 18.43 11.23 14.42
C THR A 603 17.78 11.34 13.05
N GLU A 604 18.54 11.81 12.05
CA GLU A 604 18.10 11.98 10.67
C GLU A 604 19.19 11.48 9.72
N LEU A 605 18.79 10.94 8.57
CA LEU A 605 19.67 10.40 7.52
C LEU A 605 19.02 10.70 6.17
N GLU A 606 19.77 11.26 5.23
CA GLU A 606 19.34 11.52 3.85
C GLU A 606 20.46 11.14 2.87
N THR A 607 20.08 10.83 1.62
CA THR A 607 20.99 10.44 0.54
C THR A 607 20.72 11.28 -0.70
N GLY A 608 21.77 11.84 -1.30
CA GLY A 608 21.77 12.24 -2.70
C GLY A 608 22.28 11.11 -3.60
N SER A 609 22.56 11.41 -4.88
CA SER A 609 22.90 10.36 -5.87
C SER A 609 24.13 9.55 -5.49
N TYR A 610 25.17 10.22 -4.99
CA TYR A 610 26.48 9.63 -4.68
C TYR A 610 27.09 10.18 -3.37
N TYR A 611 26.25 10.69 -2.47
CA TYR A 611 26.66 11.19 -1.15
C TYR A 611 25.50 11.10 -0.17
N ALA A 612 25.80 11.05 1.12
CA ALA A 612 24.81 10.95 2.19
C ALA A 612 25.21 11.84 3.37
N CYS A 613 24.23 12.23 4.17
CA CYS A 613 24.47 12.98 5.40
C CYS A 613 23.59 12.48 6.54
N ALA A 614 24.17 12.39 7.73
CA ALA A 614 23.52 12.01 8.98
C ALA A 614 23.63 13.11 10.03
N LYS A 615 22.49 13.50 10.62
CA LYS A 615 22.45 14.48 11.71
C LYS A 615 22.53 13.77 13.06
N MET A 616 23.44 14.23 13.92
CA MET A 616 23.74 13.67 15.23
C MET A 616 23.70 14.79 16.27
N GLY A 617 22.54 15.03 16.89
CA GLY A 617 22.38 16.12 17.86
C GLY A 617 22.69 17.50 17.26
N ASN A 618 23.80 18.11 17.69
CA ASN A 618 24.27 19.40 17.18
C ASN A 618 25.26 19.28 16.01
N SER A 619 25.50 18.08 15.50
CA SER A 619 26.48 17.82 14.44
C SER A 619 25.84 17.22 13.20
N MET A 620 26.48 17.41 12.05
CA MET A 620 26.12 16.77 10.77
C MET A 620 27.35 16.07 10.23
N HIS A 621 27.25 14.79 9.88
CA HIS A 621 28.30 14.06 9.19
C HIS A 621 27.86 13.76 7.76
N CYS A 622 28.61 14.23 6.77
CA CYS A 622 28.38 13.97 5.35
C CYS A 622 29.54 13.16 4.77
N TRP A 623 29.24 12.28 3.82
CA TRP A 623 30.24 11.47 3.14
C TRP A 623 29.85 11.16 1.70
N GLY A 624 30.84 10.89 0.85
CA GLY A 624 30.63 10.55 -0.55
C GLY A 624 31.25 11.56 -1.51
N TYR A 625 30.72 11.60 -2.72
CA TYR A 625 31.22 12.43 -3.81
C TYR A 625 30.83 13.91 -3.64
N ASN A 626 31.82 14.80 -3.74
CA ASN A 626 31.64 16.23 -3.46
C ASN A 626 32.17 17.19 -4.55
N SER A 627 32.29 16.75 -5.82
CA SER A 627 32.90 17.61 -6.87
C SER A 627 32.02 18.79 -7.31
N ARG A 628 30.76 18.81 -6.90
CA ARG A 628 29.83 19.91 -7.15
C ARG A 628 29.47 20.61 -5.86
N GLU A 629 30.33 20.47 -4.84
CA GLU A 629 30.18 21.25 -3.63
C GLU A 629 28.83 20.97 -2.93
N GLN A 630 28.43 19.70 -2.93
CA GLN A 630 27.18 19.20 -2.35
C GLN A 630 27.17 19.25 -0.82
N PHE A 631 28.33 19.38 -0.17
CA PHE A 631 28.52 19.62 1.27
C PHE A 631 29.83 20.39 1.54
N PHE A 632 29.94 21.12 2.66
CA PHE A 632 31.10 21.99 2.96
C PHE A 632 31.53 22.01 4.41
N GLU A 633 32.79 22.39 4.64
CA GLU A 633 33.42 22.47 5.96
C GLU A 633 33.20 23.76 6.75
N ASP A 634 32.86 24.85 6.04
CA ASP A 634 33.02 26.22 6.55
C ASP A 634 31.72 27.06 6.52
N ILE A 635 30.55 26.43 6.66
CA ILE A 635 29.27 27.15 6.84
C ILE A 635 28.92 27.18 8.31
N ASN A 636 28.57 28.36 8.83
CA ASN A 636 27.97 28.52 10.14
C ASN A 636 26.45 28.23 10.03
N PRO A 637 25.94 27.09 10.53
CA PRO A 637 24.54 26.70 10.40
C PRO A 637 23.55 27.58 11.18
N ALA A 638 24.02 28.33 12.20
CA ALA A 638 23.18 29.26 12.94
C ALA A 638 22.83 30.51 12.11
N THR A 639 23.75 30.95 11.25
CA THR A 639 23.59 32.13 10.39
C THR A 639 23.42 31.79 8.91
N MET A 640 23.71 30.53 8.53
CA MET A 640 23.85 30.04 7.16
C MET A 640 24.80 30.92 6.32
N ALA A 641 25.89 31.37 6.94
CA ALA A 641 26.91 32.23 6.34
C ALA A 641 28.30 31.57 6.41
N PRO A 642 29.24 31.89 5.51
CA PRO A 642 30.61 31.37 5.60
C PRO A 642 31.28 31.78 6.92
N THR A 643 31.98 30.84 7.56
CA THR A 643 32.64 31.04 8.86
C THR A 643 33.78 32.04 8.82
N ASN A 644 34.46 32.19 7.67
CA ASN A 644 35.62 33.08 7.48
C ASN A 644 35.35 34.27 6.54
N GLY A 645 34.09 34.61 6.27
CA GLY A 645 33.72 35.74 5.40
C GLY A 645 34.03 35.54 3.90
N GLN A 646 34.67 34.44 3.52
CA GLN A 646 34.89 33.99 2.15
C GLN A 646 34.38 32.55 1.99
N PHE A 647 33.82 32.24 0.83
CA PHE A 647 33.47 30.86 0.50
C PHE A 647 34.75 30.09 0.10
N PRO A 648 34.94 28.84 0.56
CA PRO A 648 36.15 28.08 0.29
C PRO A 648 36.38 27.82 -1.20
N VAL A 649 37.65 27.68 -1.57
CA VAL A 649 38.07 27.11 -2.85
C VAL A 649 38.27 25.61 -2.67
N HIS A 650 37.64 24.79 -3.50
CA HIS A 650 37.77 23.33 -3.66
C HIS A 650 38.69 22.60 -2.67
N ARG A 651 38.10 21.93 -1.69
CA ARG A 651 38.73 20.79 -1.01
C ARG A 651 37.90 19.54 -1.25
N HIS A 652 38.48 18.53 -1.90
CA HIS A 652 37.88 17.21 -2.09
C HIS A 652 37.79 16.47 -0.74
N ALA A 653 36.92 16.93 0.16
CA ALA A 653 36.60 16.22 1.39
C ALA A 653 35.79 14.96 1.03
N GLN A 654 36.32 13.79 1.39
CA GLN A 654 35.67 12.50 1.17
C GLN A 654 34.61 12.18 2.24
N SER A 655 34.78 12.75 3.44
CA SER A 655 33.81 12.79 4.53
C SER A 655 34.08 14.03 5.38
N TYR A 656 33.06 14.54 6.06
CA TYR A 656 33.14 15.76 6.84
C TYR A 656 32.14 15.75 8.00
N THR A 657 32.57 16.23 9.17
CA THR A 657 31.68 16.45 10.33
C THR A 657 31.66 17.93 10.70
N ALA A 658 30.48 18.55 10.65
CA ALA A 658 30.25 19.91 11.14
C ALA A 658 29.61 19.92 12.53
N SER A 659 29.86 20.97 13.31
CA SER A 659 29.12 21.29 14.53
C SER A 659 28.20 22.51 14.33
N GLY A 660 27.23 22.74 15.23
CA GLY A 660 26.26 23.84 15.17
C GLY A 660 24.95 23.54 14.42
N TRP A 661 24.82 22.36 13.85
CA TRP A 661 23.70 21.93 13.01
C TRP A 661 22.45 21.50 13.81
N GLY A 662 22.48 21.60 15.14
CA GLY A 662 21.30 21.36 15.98
C GLY A 662 20.19 22.38 15.78
N SER A 663 20.54 23.55 15.24
CA SER A 663 19.60 24.66 15.02
C SER A 663 18.79 24.57 13.72
N ILE A 664 19.19 23.72 12.77
CA ILE A 664 18.45 23.50 11.52
C ILE A 664 17.20 22.64 11.75
N LYS A 665 16.09 23.00 11.09
CA LYS A 665 14.78 22.36 11.27
C LYS A 665 14.55 21.14 10.37
N GLY A 666 15.40 20.96 9.37
CA GLY A 666 15.38 19.82 8.45
C GLY A 666 16.29 20.06 7.25
N PHE A 667 16.58 19.00 6.50
CA PHE A 667 17.42 19.07 5.31
C PHE A 667 16.98 17.99 4.31
N SER A 668 17.37 18.16 3.04
CA SER A 668 17.14 17.18 1.98
C SER A 668 18.25 17.27 0.95
N LEU A 669 18.62 16.10 0.42
CA LEU A 669 19.71 15.92 -0.52
C LEU A 669 19.11 15.47 -1.86
N GLY A 670 19.46 16.18 -2.92
CA GLY A 670 19.13 15.81 -4.30
C GLY A 670 20.35 15.25 -5.02
N ARG A 671 20.29 15.18 -6.36
CA ARG A 671 21.34 14.53 -7.17
C ARG A 671 22.74 15.04 -6.84
N ASN A 672 22.94 16.34 -7.03
CA ASN A 672 24.18 17.07 -6.77
C ASN A 672 23.90 18.43 -6.11
N SER A 673 22.76 18.57 -5.46
CA SER A 673 22.39 19.80 -4.74
C SER A 673 21.73 19.42 -3.42
N SER A 674 21.87 20.28 -2.43
CA SER A 674 21.43 20.06 -1.06
C SER A 674 20.69 21.30 -0.59
N CYS A 675 19.68 21.11 0.25
CA CYS A 675 18.99 22.21 0.88
C CYS A 675 18.72 21.93 2.36
N ALA A 676 18.71 23.00 3.16
CA ALA A 676 18.35 22.95 4.58
C ALA A 676 17.39 24.07 4.97
N ILE A 677 16.58 23.80 5.98
CA ILE A 677 15.70 24.77 6.64
C ILE A 677 16.46 25.34 7.83
N GLY A 678 16.84 26.61 7.73
CA GLY A 678 17.56 27.31 8.79
C GLY A 678 16.71 27.56 10.05
N PRO A 679 17.33 28.09 11.12
CA PRO A 679 16.63 28.37 12.39
C PRO A 679 15.47 29.37 12.23
N ASN A 680 15.60 30.29 11.28
CA ASN A 680 14.58 31.26 10.88
C ASN A 680 13.47 30.68 9.96
N SER A 681 13.44 29.36 9.75
CA SER A 681 12.51 28.69 8.84
C SER A 681 12.62 29.11 7.37
N ARG A 682 13.77 29.66 6.95
CA ARG A 682 14.09 29.90 5.53
C ARG A 682 14.83 28.72 4.92
N VAL A 683 14.76 28.63 3.59
CA VAL A 683 15.44 27.60 2.81
C VAL A 683 16.76 28.14 2.29
N TYR A 684 17.81 27.35 2.49
CA TYR A 684 19.16 27.59 2.01
C TYR A 684 19.58 26.40 1.17
N CYS A 685 19.97 26.64 -0.07
CA CYS A 685 20.39 25.58 -0.99
C CYS A 685 21.79 25.82 -1.53
N TRP A 686 22.51 24.74 -1.81
CA TRP A 686 23.87 24.76 -2.32
C TRP A 686 24.16 23.54 -3.22
N GLY A 687 25.30 23.57 -3.90
CA GLY A 687 25.71 22.57 -4.88
C GLY A 687 25.42 22.98 -6.33
N LEU A 688 25.16 22.00 -7.20
CA LEU A 688 24.91 22.18 -8.64
C LEU A 688 23.71 23.11 -8.89
N ASN A 689 23.86 24.08 -9.80
CA ASN A 689 22.82 25.06 -10.15
C ASN A 689 22.60 25.24 -11.67
N ASP A 690 22.82 24.18 -12.47
CA ASP A 690 22.68 24.21 -13.93
C ASP A 690 21.22 24.36 -14.44
N ALA A 691 20.24 24.21 -13.54
CA ALA A 691 18.81 24.41 -13.82
C ALA A 691 18.11 25.33 -12.81
N GLY A 692 18.87 26.11 -12.02
CA GLY A 692 18.27 27.01 -11.02
C GLY A 692 17.80 26.30 -9.75
N GLN A 693 18.15 25.03 -9.54
CA GLN A 693 17.69 24.20 -8.43
C GLN A 693 18.17 24.66 -7.04
N VAL A 694 19.19 25.52 -6.96
CA VAL A 694 19.57 26.17 -5.68
C VAL A 694 18.81 27.48 -5.44
N GLY A 695 17.94 27.90 -6.37
CA GLY A 695 17.06 29.06 -6.21
C GLY A 695 17.74 30.41 -6.44
N ARG A 696 18.68 30.50 -7.40
CA ARG A 696 19.33 31.75 -7.83
C ARG A 696 19.58 31.77 -9.35
N SER A 697 19.46 32.94 -9.98
CA SER A 697 19.69 33.14 -11.43
C SER A 697 21.11 32.78 -11.85
N GLN A 698 21.27 32.26 -13.07
CA GLN A 698 22.58 31.97 -13.66
C GLN A 698 23.19 33.27 -14.20
N SER A 699 24.23 33.79 -13.57
CA SER A 699 25.08 34.76 -14.27
C SER A 699 26.01 33.99 -15.23
N ALA A 700 26.36 34.56 -16.38
CA ALA A 700 27.30 33.93 -17.33
C ALA A 700 28.70 33.61 -16.73
N LYS A 701 28.96 33.99 -15.48
CA LYS A 701 30.15 33.66 -14.69
C LYS A 701 29.98 32.48 -13.73
N ASP A 702 28.78 31.89 -13.62
CA ASP A 702 28.50 30.74 -12.74
C ASP A 702 28.88 29.37 -13.36
N ASN A 703 29.32 29.37 -14.62
CA ASN A 703 29.87 28.18 -15.29
C ASN A 703 31.34 27.94 -14.93
N ASP A 704 31.94 28.88 -14.19
CA ASP A 704 33.29 28.77 -13.67
C ASP A 704 33.23 28.26 -12.23
N ASP A 705 33.93 27.16 -12.01
CA ASP A 705 33.96 26.28 -10.86
C ASP A 705 34.53 26.92 -9.59
N SER A 706 34.14 28.15 -9.20
CA SER A 706 34.90 28.89 -8.16
C SER A 706 34.15 29.87 -7.25
N SER A 707 32.81 29.84 -7.17
CA SER A 707 32.14 30.49 -6.02
C SER A 707 30.87 29.77 -5.59
N VAL A 708 30.97 29.03 -4.48
CA VAL A 708 29.82 28.62 -3.67
C VAL A 708 28.97 29.86 -3.39
N ARG A 709 27.71 29.86 -3.80
CA ARG A 709 26.74 30.90 -3.40
C ARG A 709 25.51 30.18 -2.91
N ILE A 710 25.38 30.09 -1.59
CA ILE A 710 24.16 29.63 -0.94
C ILE A 710 23.00 30.46 -1.52
N GLY A 711 22.06 29.80 -2.18
CA GLY A 711 20.85 30.45 -2.69
C GLY A 711 19.87 30.65 -1.55
N ILE A 712 19.48 31.90 -1.30
CA ILE A 712 18.27 32.21 -0.53
C ILE A 712 17.13 32.27 -1.54
N VAL A 713 16.18 31.33 -1.45
CA VAL A 713 15.03 31.28 -2.35
C VAL A 713 14.09 32.44 -2.02
N GLY A 714 14.34 33.62 -2.59
CA GLY A 714 13.77 34.91 -2.19
C GLY A 714 12.26 35.09 -2.35
N SER A 715 11.50 34.04 -2.71
CA SER A 715 10.03 34.07 -2.65
C SER A 715 9.47 33.28 -1.47
N ILE A 716 10.21 32.35 -0.85
CA ILE A 716 9.71 31.46 0.22
C ILE A 716 10.05 32.08 1.58
N ASP A 717 9.50 33.26 1.86
CA ASP A 717 10.23 34.17 2.77
C ASP A 717 10.18 33.85 4.26
N THR A 718 9.21 33.07 4.77
CA THR A 718 9.23 32.57 6.17
C THR A 718 8.27 31.38 6.36
N HIS A 719 8.55 30.52 7.36
CA HIS A 719 7.70 29.40 7.83
C HIS A 719 7.69 28.12 6.97
N VAL A 720 8.81 27.71 6.40
CA VAL A 720 8.91 26.39 5.75
C VAL A 720 8.87 25.26 6.80
N LYS A 721 8.06 24.23 6.52
CA LYS A 721 7.85 23.05 7.37
C LYS A 721 8.67 21.83 6.92
N ALA A 722 8.83 21.64 5.61
CA ALA A 722 9.56 20.52 5.04
C ALA A 722 10.13 20.92 3.68
N ILE A 723 11.17 20.21 3.24
CA ILE A 723 11.82 20.41 1.95
C ILE A 723 12.16 19.06 1.34
N SER A 724 12.08 18.96 0.01
CA SER A 724 12.56 17.83 -0.76
C SER A 724 13.27 18.32 -2.01
N VAL A 725 14.45 17.76 -2.26
CA VAL A 725 15.31 18.09 -3.40
C VAL A 725 15.35 16.87 -4.31
N GLY A 726 14.96 17.06 -5.57
CA GLY A 726 14.98 16.03 -6.60
C GLY A 726 16.26 16.08 -7.42
N TRP A 727 16.13 15.68 -8.69
CA TRP A 727 17.28 15.65 -9.60
C TRP A 727 17.73 17.04 -10.04
N ALA A 728 16.78 17.86 -10.50
CA ALA A 728 17.03 19.19 -11.06
C ALA A 728 16.03 20.26 -10.57
N HIS A 729 15.21 19.91 -9.56
CA HIS A 729 14.24 20.81 -8.94
C HIS A 729 14.14 20.52 -7.44
N ALA A 730 13.57 21.47 -6.72
CA ALA A 730 13.29 21.32 -5.29
C ALA A 730 11.91 21.89 -4.97
N CYS A 731 11.31 21.36 -3.91
CA CYS A 731 10.01 21.78 -3.43
C CYS A 731 10.00 21.87 -1.90
N ALA A 732 9.29 22.87 -1.38
CA ALA A 732 9.14 23.12 0.05
C ALA A 732 7.67 23.20 0.44
N ILE A 733 7.32 22.67 1.62
CA ILE A 733 6.01 22.84 2.24
C ILE A 733 6.01 24.16 3.03
N THR A 734 5.09 25.05 2.71
CA THR A 734 4.96 26.36 3.36
C THR A 734 4.11 26.31 4.63
N GLY A 735 4.19 27.36 5.46
CA GLY A 735 3.52 27.41 6.75
C GLY A 735 1.99 27.25 6.67
N ASP A 736 1.41 27.72 5.57
CA ASP A 736 -0.02 27.62 5.22
C ASP A 736 -0.45 26.21 4.75
N GLY A 737 0.48 25.26 4.68
CA GLY A 737 0.29 23.88 4.21
C GLY A 737 0.36 23.71 2.69
N GLY A 738 0.68 24.76 1.93
CA GLY A 738 0.89 24.66 0.48
C GLY A 738 2.27 24.11 0.09
N ALA A 739 2.56 24.08 -1.21
CA ALA A 739 3.89 23.77 -1.73
C ALA A 739 4.43 24.92 -2.59
N ARG A 740 5.75 25.12 -2.53
CA ARG A 740 6.48 25.97 -3.47
C ARG A 740 7.63 25.20 -4.10
N CYS A 741 7.69 25.21 -5.43
CA CYS A 741 8.71 24.47 -6.20
C CYS A 741 9.52 25.40 -7.11
N TRP A 742 10.81 25.10 -7.30
CA TRP A 742 11.73 25.82 -8.18
C TRP A 742 12.75 24.87 -8.83
N GLY A 743 13.46 25.35 -9.84
CA GLY A 743 14.42 24.61 -10.66
C GLY A 743 13.90 24.29 -12.05
N TYR A 744 14.32 23.14 -12.60
CA TYR A 744 13.93 22.62 -13.90
C TYR A 744 12.42 22.37 -13.97
N ASN A 745 11.76 22.70 -15.09
CA ASN A 745 10.32 22.52 -15.32
C ASN A 745 9.87 22.01 -16.72
N PRO A 746 10.71 21.57 -17.67
CA PRO A 746 10.23 21.04 -18.95
C PRO A 746 9.22 19.88 -18.87
N ASP A 747 9.17 19.14 -17.75
CA ASP A 747 8.20 18.06 -17.56
C ASP A 747 7.05 18.44 -16.62
N GLY A 748 7.00 19.69 -16.16
CA GLY A 748 5.96 20.19 -15.26
C GLY A 748 6.19 19.85 -13.80
N GLN A 749 7.41 19.43 -13.41
CA GLN A 749 7.75 19.05 -12.03
C GLN A 749 7.58 20.18 -11.00
N LEU A 750 7.40 21.43 -11.42
CA LEU A 750 7.07 22.54 -10.52
C LEU A 750 5.57 22.70 -10.25
N GLY A 751 4.71 21.95 -10.95
CA GLY A 751 3.27 21.94 -10.71
C GLY A 751 2.59 23.26 -11.04
N ASN A 752 3.14 24.04 -11.98
CA ASN A 752 2.76 25.41 -12.29
C ASN A 752 1.86 25.58 -13.52
N ASP A 753 1.28 24.49 -14.03
CA ASP A 753 0.55 24.42 -15.30
C ASP A 753 1.39 24.68 -16.56
N GLN A 754 2.71 24.79 -16.41
CA GLN A 754 3.65 24.99 -17.51
C GLN A 754 4.59 23.79 -17.59
N VAL A 755 4.94 23.38 -18.82
CA VAL A 755 5.86 22.27 -19.11
C VAL A 755 7.08 22.78 -19.88
N PHE A 756 7.60 23.94 -19.48
CA PHE A 756 8.77 24.57 -20.09
C PHE A 756 9.49 25.48 -19.08
N GLY A 757 10.74 25.83 -19.41
CA GLY A 757 11.57 26.79 -18.66
C GLY A 757 12.21 26.23 -17.40
N ALA A 758 13.02 27.06 -16.75
CA ALA A 758 13.58 26.82 -15.43
C ALA A 758 13.31 28.05 -14.56
N ARG A 759 12.96 27.84 -13.29
CA ARG A 759 12.59 28.93 -12.39
C ARG A 759 13.50 28.99 -11.18
N CYS A 760 14.07 30.15 -10.93
CA CYS A 760 15.01 30.36 -9.83
C CYS A 760 14.31 30.87 -8.57
N THR A 761 12.99 31.05 -8.60
CA THR A 761 12.16 31.43 -7.46
C THR A 761 11.11 30.36 -7.18
N GLY A 762 10.78 30.16 -5.91
CA GLY A 762 9.74 29.22 -5.48
C GLY A 762 8.37 29.62 -6.00
N TRP A 763 7.84 28.85 -6.95
CA TRP A 763 6.51 29.01 -7.50
C TRP A 763 5.47 28.32 -6.63
N GLN A 764 4.36 29.00 -6.35
CA GLN A 764 3.26 28.41 -5.59
C GLN A 764 2.50 27.38 -6.42
N VAL A 765 2.52 26.14 -5.96
CA VAL A 765 1.81 25.03 -6.58
C VAL A 765 0.29 25.21 -6.40
N PRO A 766 -0.50 25.43 -7.46
CA PRO A 766 -1.93 25.72 -7.33
C PRO A 766 -2.71 24.54 -6.77
N GLY A 767 -3.79 24.84 -6.03
CA GLY A 767 -4.72 23.82 -5.53
C GLY A 767 -4.31 23.14 -4.22
N LEU A 768 -3.14 23.48 -3.66
CA LEU A 768 -2.63 22.98 -2.39
C LEU A 768 -2.47 24.13 -1.38
N GLY A 769 -2.64 23.83 -0.08
CA GLY A 769 -2.60 24.79 1.00
C GLY A 769 -3.91 25.54 1.26
N SER A 770 -3.87 26.44 2.25
CA SER A 770 -5.03 27.23 2.70
C SER A 770 -5.25 28.53 1.92
N ASN A 771 -4.27 28.99 1.15
CA ASN A 771 -4.36 30.23 0.37
C ASN A 771 -4.45 29.94 -1.14
N PRO A 772 -5.58 30.20 -1.82
CA PRO A 772 -5.71 30.06 -3.26
C PRO A 772 -5.03 31.18 -4.06
N TYR A 773 -4.30 32.10 -3.40
CA TYR A 773 -3.65 33.23 -4.05
C TYR A 773 -2.69 32.78 -5.15
N VAL A 774 -3.05 33.09 -6.40
CA VAL A 774 -2.16 33.05 -7.56
C VAL A 774 -1.34 34.35 -7.54
N PRO A 775 0.00 34.32 -7.59
CA PRO A 775 0.80 35.55 -7.69
C PRO A 775 0.34 36.41 -8.88
N ARG A 776 -0.01 37.67 -8.62
CA ARG A 776 -0.40 38.65 -9.66
C ARG A 776 0.79 39.27 -10.41
N ASP A 777 2.04 38.91 -10.09
CA ASP A 777 3.21 39.50 -10.75
C ASP A 777 3.82 38.54 -11.79
N PRO A 778 3.62 38.78 -13.09
CA PRO A 778 4.24 38.03 -14.18
C PRO A 778 5.72 38.37 -14.39
N ARG A 779 6.32 39.31 -13.62
CA ARG A 779 7.77 39.60 -13.65
C ARG A 779 8.54 38.55 -12.84
N ILE A 780 8.44 37.31 -13.30
CA ILE A 780 9.09 36.15 -12.70
C ILE A 780 10.35 35.93 -13.49
N TYR A 781 11.49 36.14 -12.86
CA TYR A 781 12.80 35.95 -13.46
C TYR A 781 12.93 34.49 -13.93
N ASP A 782 12.89 34.30 -15.24
CA ASP A 782 13.53 33.15 -15.89
C ASP A 782 14.99 33.13 -15.40
N CYS A 783 15.56 31.94 -15.24
CA CYS A 783 16.94 31.81 -14.76
C CYS A 783 18.01 32.40 -15.72
N ASN A 784 17.60 33.05 -16.82
CA ASN A 784 18.42 33.62 -17.88
C ASN A 784 18.44 35.16 -17.86
#